data_AF-A0A7W5GD03-F1
#
_entry.id   AF-A0A7W5GD03-F1
#
_cell.length_a   1.000
_cell.length_b   1.000
_cell.length_c   1.000
_cell.angle_alpha   90.00
_cell.angle_beta   90.00
_cell.angle_gamma   90.00
#
_symmetry.space_group_name_H-M   'P 1'
#
loop_
_entity.id
_entity.type
_entity.pdbx_description
1 polymer ?
#
loop_
_entity_poly.entity_id
_entity_poly.type
_entity_poly.pdbx_seq_one_letter_code
_entity_poly.pdbx_strand_id
1 'polypeptide(L)'
;MINKFSRAMITILLLTLLWPASLHAASNLLVNAGFEQVTDNAPAQWQHDAYLKEEHITSYTISSSEAHTGTYSAVLENKEANHSRWTQTIKVKPKTTYKLSGYIKTEQIGADATGAHFFVDGVAVAYPEIKDTNGKWAYVHFYAKSGKDQKSITFGASLGGYGSINTGKAYFDDVTVEKVSKAPGGTEVFSLVATETGQAADPDEAAVPVLPLLLFAGLFSLLFAVIYKKLLRQRSWLEEKTHSQGLILAIVFAAALALRLWLAVTNKGYANDIALFMAWADQAAKQGLGAFYHTEMFVDYPPGYIYILYILGLIKDMLSLDGASNAALLLFKLPAILADLAAAYFIVQAGKKTAGYSVSLGLALLYLFNPAVIVDSAVWGQVDSIFALALVLSIHGLAHNKIERASVWYAIAALIKPQAFIFMPVLLLWFIWRKEWKKVAISAIYGFATFIVLALPFFWGNGGLSGLIQLYKGTLSSYPYATLNAFNLYTLTNDNWKPITDTWLIFSFQTWGMIFIAAAVVLAAFFALRKRDAAASSRVYFIAMVLIAVVYIGVTKMHERYLFPILLLAVLAFLQSLDRRMLAVFLGYSLTSFVNMTYVLDYSTITTNVPFNGIVLLCSLANIGLLLYLLYIGYDTYISGRIKPVEPLLPSEAEREDHEALAAFKTGAASRMTQSANRFVRKDWLLMGAITLIYGIVALFQLGEMKGPQSAWQPESAGQSFYVDLGDVKQLDRINSFGGVGTGKFKYEFSQNGIDWDQVMEIDSSHVAVFTWTSQPAALQARYVKLTAVQSGFSMHELVIYAQGSKEPLPIVGFNDELAKEPKRGSVALLFDEQELAKYDATFMNGSYFDEIYHARTAYEHLEHIVAYENTHPPLGKIIIAIGIKLFGLNPFGWRIMGTLFGVAMLPLMYVFARRLFKTSTYAALATALFAADFMHFTQTRIATIDVYGVFFIMLMFYFMHKYYTLSFYRVKLGVTLMPLFLAGLFFGIGVASKWIVLYGGAGLAIMLGISLFERYKEYAAARRVLRSGKGAAAAFNAESLQHIVKVFPRYPVITLAVCLLFYIAIPLAIYALSYIPVLTVMDDGYTLKSLIDYQKHMFSYHSQLVSTHPFSSSWWEWPFMKRPVWYYSGDNMAEGLKSTIVAMGNPLIWWAGIFAMTATIWISIKRKDKAMYTIWIAFLAQYVPWMLVTRLTFLYHYFAMVPFIILSLVYMSKVIEERRPSFKHVRNLFLAGAVLLFVVYYPALSGMTVKSWYVEHVLRWFPSWLF
;
A
#
# COMPACT_ATOMS: atom_id res chain seq x y z
N MET A 1 53.15 7.67 16.65
CA MET A 1 52.79 6.63 17.65
C MET A 1 51.75 5.72 17.03
N ILE A 2 52.23 4.65 16.43
CA ILE A 2 51.47 3.58 15.78
C ILE A 2 51.75 2.31 16.61
N ASN A 3 50.79 1.38 16.65
CA ASN A 3 50.74 0.13 17.44
C ASN A 3 50.19 0.23 18.87
N LYS A 4 48.89 -0.07 18.98
CA LYS A 4 48.29 -0.99 19.99
C LYS A 4 46.77 -1.13 19.76
N PHE A 5 46.15 -0.19 19.03
CA PHE A 5 44.71 -0.21 18.74
C PHE A 5 44.30 -1.18 17.61
N SER A 6 45.20 -1.45 16.66
CA SER A 6 44.93 -2.28 15.47
C SER A 6 44.83 -3.78 15.75
N ARG A 7 45.41 -4.26 16.87
CA ARG A 7 45.43 -5.69 17.23
C ARG A 7 44.21 -6.14 18.06
N ALA A 8 43.54 -5.22 18.75
CA ALA A 8 42.33 -5.53 19.53
C ALA A 8 41.08 -5.70 18.64
N MET A 9 40.99 -4.96 17.54
CA MET A 9 39.80 -4.97 16.67
C MET A 9 39.76 -6.17 15.71
N ILE A 10 40.92 -6.72 15.35
CA ILE A 10 41.02 -7.94 14.51
C ILE A 10 40.73 -9.20 15.35
N THR A 11 41.07 -9.19 16.64
CA THR A 11 40.85 -10.33 17.55
C THR A 11 39.37 -10.47 17.95
N ILE A 12 38.61 -9.37 18.00
CA ILE A 12 37.17 -9.38 18.33
C ILE A 12 36.30 -9.74 17.11
N LEU A 13 36.77 -9.47 15.88
CA LEU A 13 36.05 -9.88 14.66
C LEU A 13 36.24 -11.37 14.32
N LEU A 14 37.34 -12.00 14.77
CA LEU A 14 37.66 -13.41 14.47
C LEU A 14 37.07 -14.44 15.45
N LEU A 15 36.44 -14.00 16.54
CA LEU A 15 35.88 -14.90 17.59
C LEU A 15 34.35 -15.05 17.56
N THR A 16 33.67 -14.55 16.51
CA THR A 16 32.21 -14.73 16.33
C THR A 16 31.82 -15.74 15.25
N LEU A 17 32.82 -16.35 14.59
CA LEU A 17 32.63 -17.44 13.64
C LEU A 17 33.37 -18.63 14.20
N LEU A 18 32.70 -19.47 15.01
CA LEU A 18 32.98 -20.90 15.23
C LEU A 18 32.08 -21.39 16.38
N TRP A 19 30.93 -21.97 16.05
CA TRP A 19 30.34 -23.03 16.87
C TRP A 19 29.65 -24.05 15.96
N PRO A 20 30.04 -25.33 16.01
CA PRO A 20 29.39 -26.39 15.25
C PRO A 20 28.17 -26.92 16.01
N ALA A 21 27.03 -27.07 15.33
CA ALA A 21 25.86 -27.76 15.87
C ALA A 21 26.01 -29.27 15.62
N SER A 22 25.78 -30.06 16.67
CA SER A 22 25.84 -31.52 16.70
C SER A 22 24.67 -32.19 15.96
N LEU A 23 24.97 -33.37 15.41
CA LEU A 23 24.05 -34.30 14.77
C LEU A 23 23.21 -35.06 15.82
N HIS A 24 21.92 -35.25 15.52
CA HIS A 24 21.06 -36.29 16.08
C HIS A 24 20.59 -37.16 14.91
N ALA A 25 20.71 -38.48 15.04
CA ALA A 25 20.10 -39.43 14.11
C ALA A 25 18.56 -39.38 14.26
N ALA A 26 17.84 -39.25 13.16
CA ALA A 26 16.38 -39.23 13.13
C ALA A 26 15.85 -40.55 12.59
N SER A 27 14.77 -41.07 13.20
CA SER A 27 14.05 -42.24 12.72
C SER A 27 13.29 -41.94 11.43
N ASN A 28 13.30 -42.87 10.47
CA ASN A 28 12.52 -42.78 9.24
C ASN A 28 11.01 -42.65 9.52
N LEU A 29 10.32 -41.75 8.81
CA LEU A 29 8.89 -41.52 8.96
C LEU A 29 8.02 -42.44 8.10
N LEU A 30 8.61 -43.12 7.11
CA LEU A 30 7.92 -44.12 6.29
C LEU A 30 7.82 -45.46 7.02
N VAL A 31 6.69 -46.14 6.87
CA VAL A 31 6.47 -47.53 7.30
C VAL A 31 6.77 -48.45 6.11
N ASN A 32 7.41 -49.60 6.36
CA ASN A 32 7.82 -50.54 5.30
C ASN A 32 8.68 -49.88 4.20
N ALA A 33 9.68 -49.10 4.64
CA ALA A 33 10.54 -48.26 3.81
C ALA A 33 11.45 -49.01 2.82
N GLY A 34 11.85 -50.23 3.16
CA GLY A 34 12.59 -51.15 2.27
C GLY A 34 11.68 -52.20 1.61
N PHE A 35 10.36 -52.02 1.62
CA PHE A 35 9.39 -52.89 0.94
C PHE A 35 9.38 -54.39 1.34
N GLU A 36 10.04 -54.76 2.43
CA GLU A 36 10.20 -56.14 2.93
C GLU A 36 8.90 -56.80 3.43
N GLN A 37 7.90 -56.01 3.82
CA GLN A 37 6.61 -56.54 4.27
C GLN A 37 5.65 -56.57 3.08
N VAL A 38 5.37 -57.76 2.54
CA VAL A 38 4.51 -57.95 1.37
C VAL A 38 3.18 -58.54 1.79
N THR A 39 2.08 -58.01 1.25
CA THR A 39 0.72 -58.55 1.42
C THR A 39 0.06 -58.53 0.04
N ASP A 40 -0.48 -59.65 -0.41
CA ASP A 40 -1.12 -59.80 -1.73
C ASP A 40 -0.26 -59.31 -2.92
N ASN A 41 1.03 -59.68 -2.95
CA ASN A 41 2.02 -59.27 -3.96
C ASN A 41 2.28 -57.75 -4.07
N ALA A 42 1.86 -56.96 -3.07
CA ALA A 42 2.13 -55.52 -2.97
C ALA A 42 2.82 -55.17 -1.63
N PRO A 43 3.56 -54.06 -1.54
CA PRO A 43 4.17 -53.64 -0.28
C PRO A 43 3.10 -53.18 0.71
N ALA A 44 3.10 -53.76 1.91
CA ALA A 44 2.18 -53.41 2.97
C ALA A 44 2.29 -51.90 3.32
N GLN A 45 1.14 -51.24 3.53
CA GLN A 45 1.02 -49.81 3.88
C GLN A 45 1.44 -48.81 2.79
N TRP A 46 1.69 -49.27 1.56
CA TRP A 46 1.88 -48.42 0.39
C TRP A 46 0.67 -48.51 -0.54
N GLN A 47 0.28 -47.37 -1.10
CA GLN A 47 -0.76 -47.26 -2.13
C GLN A 47 -0.11 -47.08 -3.50
N HIS A 48 -0.85 -47.30 -4.57
CA HIS A 48 -0.38 -46.99 -5.92
C HIS A 48 -1.42 -46.20 -6.70
N ASP A 49 -0.95 -45.40 -7.66
CA ASP A 49 -1.80 -44.61 -8.55
C ASP A 49 -1.06 -44.38 -9.88
N ALA A 50 -1.82 -44.07 -10.94
CA ALA A 50 -1.30 -43.72 -12.26
C ALA A 50 -2.17 -42.67 -12.95
N TYR A 51 -1.58 -41.94 -13.89
CA TYR A 51 -2.28 -40.97 -14.72
C TYR A 51 -3.29 -41.66 -15.66
N LEU A 52 -2.87 -42.71 -16.38
CA LEU A 52 -3.75 -43.62 -17.12
C LEU A 52 -4.00 -44.88 -16.29
N LYS A 53 -5.27 -45.21 -16.02
CA LYS A 53 -5.67 -46.22 -15.01
C LYS A 53 -6.05 -47.59 -15.59
N GLU A 54 -5.78 -47.84 -16.86
CA GLU A 54 -6.11 -49.10 -17.51
C GLU A 54 -5.08 -50.18 -17.12
N GLU A 55 -5.55 -51.35 -16.70
CA GLU A 55 -4.70 -52.40 -16.09
C GLU A 55 -3.57 -52.93 -16.99
N HIS A 56 -3.66 -52.74 -18.30
CA HIS A 56 -2.64 -53.17 -19.26
C HIS A 56 -1.51 -52.16 -19.46
N ILE A 57 -1.67 -50.90 -19.00
CA ILE A 57 -0.72 -49.80 -19.24
C ILE A 57 0.44 -49.83 -18.23
N THR A 58 0.16 -50.02 -16.95
CA THR A 58 1.16 -50.03 -15.87
C THR A 58 0.98 -51.27 -15.01
N SER A 59 2.07 -52.00 -14.77
CA SER A 59 2.11 -53.07 -13.78
C SER A 59 2.88 -52.67 -12.52
N TYR A 60 2.30 -52.99 -11.37
CA TYR A 60 2.82 -52.75 -10.02
C TYR A 60 3.18 -54.09 -9.39
N THR A 61 4.46 -54.32 -9.09
CA THR A 61 4.92 -55.62 -8.56
C THR A 61 6.00 -55.45 -7.50
N ILE A 62 6.24 -56.49 -6.72
CA ILE A 62 7.43 -56.61 -5.86
C ILE A 62 8.40 -57.62 -6.50
N SER A 63 9.70 -57.31 -6.49
CA SER A 63 10.75 -58.19 -7.01
C SER A 63 11.58 -58.78 -5.88
N SER A 64 11.77 -60.11 -5.87
CA SER A 64 12.70 -60.80 -4.96
C SER A 64 14.05 -61.15 -5.60
N SER A 65 14.19 -60.95 -6.91
CA SER A 65 15.43 -61.23 -7.64
C SER A 65 16.37 -60.02 -7.72
N GLU A 66 15.82 -58.82 -7.52
CA GLU A 66 16.50 -57.55 -7.71
C GLU A 66 16.15 -56.63 -6.53
N ALA A 67 16.85 -56.77 -5.41
CA ALA A 67 16.75 -55.92 -4.23
C ALA A 67 18.09 -55.22 -3.96
N HIS A 68 18.06 -54.01 -3.44
CA HIS A 68 19.27 -53.28 -3.05
C HIS A 68 19.78 -53.80 -1.70
N THR A 69 18.89 -53.90 -0.72
CA THR A 69 19.12 -54.63 0.53
C THR A 69 17.87 -55.42 0.91
N GLY A 70 18.00 -56.42 1.79
CA GLY A 70 16.88 -57.28 2.14
C GLY A 70 16.49 -58.28 1.04
N THR A 71 15.21 -58.62 0.99
CA THR A 71 14.65 -59.66 0.12
C THR A 71 13.84 -59.06 -1.03
N TYR A 72 13.28 -57.85 -0.89
CA TYR A 72 12.25 -57.34 -1.80
C TYR A 72 12.49 -55.89 -2.20
N SER A 73 12.17 -55.55 -3.46
CA SER A 73 12.07 -54.15 -3.92
C SER A 73 10.76 -53.86 -4.62
N ALA A 74 10.32 -52.60 -4.59
CA ALA A 74 9.11 -52.17 -5.30
C ALA A 74 9.39 -51.86 -6.76
N VAL A 75 8.55 -52.36 -7.66
CA VAL A 75 8.73 -52.27 -9.11
C VAL A 75 7.53 -51.59 -9.76
N LEU A 76 7.82 -50.64 -10.65
CA LEU A 76 6.88 -50.00 -11.57
C LEU A 76 7.33 -50.30 -13.01
N GLU A 77 6.43 -50.84 -13.82
CA GLU A 77 6.67 -51.05 -15.25
C GLU A 77 5.55 -50.41 -16.06
N ASN A 78 5.88 -49.35 -16.80
CA ASN A 78 5.01 -48.68 -17.74
C ASN A 78 5.21 -49.31 -19.13
N LYS A 79 4.26 -50.15 -19.54
CA LYS A 79 4.24 -50.78 -20.87
C LYS A 79 3.91 -49.78 -21.98
N GLU A 80 3.11 -48.77 -21.64
CA GLU A 80 2.88 -47.57 -22.44
C GLU A 80 3.20 -46.31 -21.62
N ALA A 81 3.41 -45.16 -22.30
CA ALA A 81 3.89 -43.95 -21.64
C ALA A 81 2.89 -43.48 -20.57
N ASN A 82 3.31 -43.47 -19.30
CA ASN A 82 2.42 -43.12 -18.19
C ASN A 82 3.18 -42.37 -17.08
N HIS A 83 2.44 -41.81 -16.12
CA HIS A 83 3.00 -41.35 -14.85
C HIS A 83 2.41 -42.22 -13.74
N SER A 84 3.20 -43.20 -13.27
CA SER A 84 2.82 -44.19 -12.27
C SER A 84 3.64 -44.05 -11.00
N ARG A 85 3.07 -44.42 -9.86
CA ARG A 85 3.67 -44.15 -8.54
C ARG A 85 3.22 -45.09 -7.44
N TRP A 86 4.14 -45.39 -6.52
CA TRP A 86 3.87 -45.88 -5.18
C TRP A 86 3.84 -44.70 -4.21
N THR A 87 2.87 -44.63 -3.31
CA THR A 87 2.67 -43.49 -2.40
C THR A 87 2.41 -43.91 -0.96
N GLN A 88 2.83 -43.07 -0.02
CA GLN A 88 2.51 -43.19 1.40
C GLN A 88 2.33 -41.81 2.04
N THR A 89 1.24 -41.64 2.79
CA THR A 89 0.97 -40.38 3.52
C THR A 89 1.59 -40.43 4.91
N ILE A 90 2.48 -39.49 5.21
CA ILE A 90 3.19 -39.40 6.49
C ILE A 90 2.92 -38.08 7.20
N LYS A 91 2.99 -38.09 8.54
CA LYS A 91 2.83 -36.88 9.37
C LYS A 91 4.13 -36.09 9.45
N VAL A 92 4.05 -34.78 9.21
CA VAL A 92 5.19 -33.85 9.33
C VAL A 92 4.89 -32.73 10.32
N LYS A 93 5.94 -32.13 10.88
CA LYS A 93 5.84 -30.93 11.73
C LYS A 93 5.92 -29.69 10.85
N PRO A 94 5.17 -28.62 11.13
CA PRO A 94 5.27 -27.39 10.36
C PRO A 94 6.66 -26.73 10.42
N LYS A 95 7.03 -25.96 9.40
CA LYS A 95 8.31 -25.23 9.26
C LYS A 95 9.58 -26.07 9.49
N THR A 96 9.50 -27.37 9.25
CA THR A 96 10.56 -28.34 9.56
C THR A 96 11.20 -28.85 8.29
N THR A 97 12.53 -28.98 8.29
CA THR A 97 13.29 -29.52 7.16
C THR A 97 13.41 -31.05 7.27
N TYR A 98 13.23 -31.71 6.13
CA TYR A 98 13.31 -33.15 5.97
C TYR A 98 14.34 -33.49 4.88
N LYS A 99 15.06 -34.58 5.06
CA LYS A 99 15.83 -35.24 4.01
C LYS A 99 14.97 -36.39 3.46
N LEU A 100 14.76 -36.43 2.16
CA LEU A 100 14.11 -37.53 1.46
C LEU A 100 15.17 -38.24 0.64
N SER A 101 15.27 -39.56 0.75
CA SER A 101 16.25 -40.33 -0.02
C SER A 101 15.84 -41.77 -0.27
N GLY A 102 16.52 -42.45 -1.18
CA GLY A 102 16.34 -43.87 -1.46
C GLY A 102 17.16 -44.31 -2.66
N TYR A 103 17.05 -45.59 -3.02
CA TYR A 103 17.74 -46.15 -4.18
C TYR A 103 16.76 -46.41 -5.32
N ILE A 104 17.19 -46.07 -6.52
CA ILE A 104 16.45 -46.27 -7.76
C ILE A 104 17.33 -47.08 -8.73
N LYS A 105 16.77 -48.09 -9.38
CA LYS A 105 17.36 -48.81 -10.52
C LYS A 105 16.40 -48.76 -11.69
N THR A 106 16.88 -48.53 -12.91
CA THR A 106 16.03 -48.32 -14.09
C THR A 106 16.40 -49.25 -15.24
N GLU A 107 15.41 -49.69 -16.01
CA GLU A 107 15.58 -50.48 -17.23
C GLU A 107 14.72 -49.91 -18.36
N GLN A 108 15.35 -49.54 -19.47
CA GLN A 108 14.69 -49.11 -20.72
C GLN A 108 13.72 -47.92 -20.57
N ILE A 109 14.06 -46.92 -19.75
CA ILE A 109 13.29 -45.67 -19.65
C ILE A 109 13.60 -44.76 -20.84
N GLY A 110 12.59 -44.10 -21.40
CA GLY A 110 12.75 -43.15 -22.51
C GLY A 110 13.56 -41.90 -22.13
N ALA A 111 14.45 -41.45 -23.01
CA ALA A 111 15.38 -40.34 -22.73
C ALA A 111 14.72 -38.95 -22.73
N ASP A 112 13.63 -38.78 -23.49
CA ASP A 112 13.05 -37.46 -23.82
C ASP A 112 11.96 -36.99 -22.84
N ALA A 113 11.58 -37.83 -21.87
CA ALA A 113 10.55 -37.54 -20.86
C ALA A 113 11.10 -37.71 -19.44
N THR A 114 10.27 -37.42 -18.42
CA THR A 114 10.67 -37.46 -17.01
C THR A 114 11.00 -38.89 -16.59
N GLY A 115 12.14 -39.08 -15.92
CA GLY A 115 12.66 -40.36 -15.47
C GLY A 115 12.03 -40.87 -14.17
N ALA A 116 12.63 -41.90 -13.59
CA ALA A 116 12.26 -42.40 -12.27
C ALA A 116 12.74 -41.45 -11.18
N HIS A 117 11.88 -41.07 -10.25
CA HIS A 117 12.21 -40.09 -9.20
C HIS A 117 11.32 -40.22 -7.95
N PHE A 118 11.79 -39.60 -6.86
CA PHE A 118 11.01 -39.41 -5.64
C PHE A 118 10.41 -38.00 -5.61
N PHE A 119 9.17 -37.87 -5.16
CA PHE A 119 8.47 -36.59 -5.14
C PHE A 119 7.51 -36.47 -3.94
N VAL A 120 6.97 -35.27 -3.74
CA VAL A 120 5.88 -35.02 -2.80
C VAL A 120 4.67 -34.53 -3.57
N ASP A 121 3.54 -35.18 -3.37
CA ASP A 121 2.32 -34.89 -4.12
C ASP A 121 1.83 -33.46 -3.89
N GLY A 122 1.35 -32.81 -4.97
CA GLY A 122 0.87 -31.43 -4.96
C GLY A 122 1.96 -30.33 -4.95
N VAL A 123 3.24 -30.67 -5.06
CA VAL A 123 4.35 -29.68 -5.03
C VAL A 123 5.01 -29.55 -6.41
N ALA A 124 4.90 -28.39 -7.04
CA ALA A 124 5.38 -28.14 -8.40
C ALA A 124 6.86 -27.69 -8.43
N VAL A 125 7.79 -28.63 -8.20
CA VAL A 125 9.24 -28.42 -8.31
C VAL A 125 9.90 -29.49 -9.19
N ALA A 126 11.05 -29.18 -9.76
CA ALA A 126 11.85 -30.16 -10.48
C ALA A 126 12.59 -31.07 -9.49
N TYR A 127 12.13 -32.31 -9.35
CA TYR A 127 12.76 -33.31 -8.49
C TYR A 127 13.97 -33.96 -9.18
N PRO A 128 15.00 -34.40 -8.42
CA PRO A 128 16.09 -35.19 -8.99
C PRO A 128 15.55 -36.48 -9.62
N GLU A 129 15.75 -36.65 -10.92
CA GLU A 129 15.29 -37.79 -11.70
C GLU A 129 16.43 -38.64 -12.25
N ILE A 130 16.17 -39.92 -12.50
CA ILE A 130 17.09 -40.84 -13.15
C ILE A 130 16.42 -41.47 -14.37
N LYS A 131 17.10 -41.39 -15.51
CA LYS A 131 16.64 -41.99 -16.76
C LYS A 131 17.38 -43.29 -17.10
N ASP A 132 18.63 -43.43 -16.68
CA ASP A 132 19.40 -44.66 -16.89
C ASP A 132 20.40 -44.87 -15.75
N THR A 133 20.39 -46.06 -15.15
CA THR A 133 21.32 -46.47 -14.11
C THR A 133 22.37 -47.49 -14.59
N ASN A 134 22.37 -47.84 -15.88
CA ASN A 134 23.21 -48.90 -16.44
C ASN A 134 23.10 -50.23 -15.66
N GLY A 135 21.88 -50.58 -15.23
CA GLY A 135 21.60 -51.82 -14.50
C GLY A 135 22.07 -51.85 -13.03
N LYS A 136 22.59 -50.73 -12.50
CA LYS A 136 23.01 -50.60 -11.09
C LYS A 136 21.99 -49.83 -10.26
N TRP A 137 22.07 -49.92 -8.94
CA TRP A 137 21.30 -49.08 -8.03
C TRP A 137 21.96 -47.71 -7.86
N ALA A 138 21.17 -46.63 -7.96
CA ALA A 138 21.63 -45.26 -7.82
C ALA A 138 20.92 -44.59 -6.64
N TYR A 139 21.71 -43.93 -5.78
CA TYR A 139 21.18 -43.24 -4.60
C TYR A 139 20.69 -41.83 -4.97
N VAL A 140 19.43 -41.54 -4.67
CA VAL A 140 18.81 -40.23 -4.87
C VAL A 140 18.46 -39.62 -3.52
N HIS A 141 18.75 -38.34 -3.34
CA HIS A 141 18.32 -37.61 -2.17
C HIS A 141 18.07 -36.13 -2.46
N PHE A 142 17.17 -35.53 -1.67
CA PHE A 142 16.97 -34.08 -1.64
C PHE A 142 16.48 -33.63 -0.27
N TYR A 143 16.50 -32.32 -0.04
CA TYR A 143 16.00 -31.71 1.17
C TYR A 143 14.75 -30.90 0.86
N ALA A 144 13.77 -30.95 1.76
CA ALA A 144 12.55 -30.18 1.60
C ALA A 144 12.03 -29.66 2.94
N LYS A 145 11.31 -28.54 2.93
CA LYS A 145 10.81 -27.86 4.13
C LYS A 145 9.30 -27.75 4.12
N SER A 146 8.66 -28.23 5.19
CA SER A 146 7.20 -28.14 5.36
C SER A 146 6.71 -26.70 5.56
N GLY A 147 5.49 -26.44 5.10
CA GLY A 147 4.79 -25.16 5.22
C GLY A 147 4.49 -24.72 6.66
N LYS A 148 3.94 -23.50 6.81
CA LYS A 148 3.61 -22.90 8.11
C LYS A 148 2.57 -23.70 8.91
N ASP A 149 1.62 -24.32 8.21
CA ASP A 149 0.49 -25.05 8.81
C ASP A 149 0.38 -26.50 8.30
N GLN A 150 1.38 -26.98 7.56
CA GLN A 150 1.39 -28.31 6.96
C GLN A 150 1.72 -29.40 7.98
N LYS A 151 0.78 -30.34 8.18
CA LYS A 151 0.86 -31.42 9.19
C LYS A 151 1.03 -32.83 8.60
N SER A 152 0.89 -32.97 7.28
CA SER A 152 1.09 -34.22 6.55
C SER A 152 1.60 -33.94 5.14
N ILE A 153 2.27 -34.92 4.55
CA ILE A 153 2.66 -34.93 3.14
C ILE A 153 2.41 -36.34 2.57
N THR A 154 2.15 -36.42 1.27
CA THR A 154 2.11 -37.68 0.53
C THR A 154 3.42 -37.82 -0.22
N PHE A 155 4.26 -38.77 0.21
CA PHE A 155 5.51 -39.08 -0.46
C PHE A 155 5.26 -40.09 -1.58
N GLY A 156 5.92 -39.93 -2.73
CA GLY A 156 5.79 -40.84 -3.86
C GLY A 156 7.12 -41.26 -4.48
N ALA A 157 7.20 -42.52 -4.92
CA ALA A 157 8.23 -43.06 -5.79
C ALA A 157 7.60 -43.35 -7.15
N SER A 158 8.13 -42.76 -8.23
CA SER A 158 7.41 -42.66 -9.51
C SER A 158 8.27 -42.90 -10.74
N LEU A 159 7.60 -43.29 -11.83
CA LEU A 159 8.12 -43.33 -13.18
C LEU A 159 7.23 -42.45 -14.08
N GLY A 160 7.84 -41.44 -14.73
CA GLY A 160 7.13 -40.36 -15.43
C GLY A 160 6.72 -39.22 -14.49
N GLY A 161 6.29 -38.08 -15.02
CA GLY A 161 5.93 -36.88 -14.25
C GLY A 161 4.72 -36.12 -14.80
N TYR A 162 4.24 -35.13 -14.05
CA TYR A 162 3.10 -34.30 -14.46
C TYR A 162 3.39 -33.56 -15.78
N GLY A 163 2.63 -33.84 -16.83
CA GLY A 163 2.84 -33.28 -18.17
C GLY A 163 4.00 -33.91 -18.96
N SER A 164 4.64 -34.96 -18.44
CA SER A 164 5.85 -35.60 -19.00
C SER A 164 5.86 -37.11 -18.67
N ILE A 165 4.97 -37.87 -19.33
CA ILE A 165 4.75 -39.31 -19.13
C ILE A 165 5.83 -40.16 -19.83
N ASN A 166 6.19 -41.33 -19.28
CA ASN A 166 7.32 -42.14 -19.77
C ASN A 166 7.04 -43.65 -19.74
N THR A 167 7.74 -44.42 -20.57
CA THR A 167 7.74 -45.90 -20.64
C THR A 167 8.93 -46.48 -19.88
N GLY A 168 8.93 -47.79 -19.64
CA GLY A 168 10.08 -48.52 -19.10
C GLY A 168 9.82 -49.05 -17.69
N LYS A 169 10.88 -49.48 -17.03
CA LYS A 169 10.80 -50.15 -15.73
C LYS A 169 11.70 -49.51 -14.68
N ALA A 170 11.19 -49.32 -13.47
CA ALA A 170 11.91 -48.73 -12.35
C ALA A 170 11.72 -49.55 -11.07
N TYR A 171 12.81 -49.77 -10.36
CA TYR A 171 12.89 -50.46 -9.07
C TYR A 171 13.24 -49.43 -8.00
N PHE A 172 12.60 -49.53 -6.83
CA PHE A 172 12.77 -48.62 -5.70
C PHE A 172 13.02 -49.42 -4.43
N ASP A 173 13.99 -48.98 -3.65
CA ASP A 173 14.36 -49.65 -2.40
C ASP A 173 14.99 -48.69 -1.38
N ASP A 174 15.01 -49.07 -0.11
CA ASP A 174 15.64 -48.36 1.01
C ASP A 174 15.25 -46.87 1.14
N VAL A 175 13.94 -46.59 1.09
CA VAL A 175 13.44 -45.22 1.03
C VAL A 175 13.31 -44.59 2.42
N THR A 176 13.88 -43.40 2.60
CA THR A 176 13.86 -42.69 3.89
C THR A 176 13.31 -41.27 3.78
N VAL A 177 12.50 -40.90 4.78
CA VAL A 177 12.10 -39.52 5.06
C VAL A 177 12.44 -39.19 6.50
N GLU A 178 13.45 -38.35 6.69
CA GLU A 178 14.04 -38.08 8.01
C GLU A 178 14.00 -36.60 8.33
N LYS A 179 13.63 -36.27 9.57
CA LYS A 179 13.71 -34.90 10.06
C LYS A 179 15.17 -34.51 10.26
N VAL A 180 15.59 -33.40 9.65
CA VAL A 180 16.94 -32.85 9.86
C VAL A 180 16.87 -31.49 10.56
N SER A 181 17.83 -31.23 11.45
CA SER A 181 17.93 -29.93 12.14
C SER A 181 18.26 -28.79 11.16
N LYS A 182 19.02 -29.10 10.10
CA LYS A 182 19.37 -28.19 9.01
C LYS A 182 19.83 -29.01 7.80
N ALA A 183 19.52 -28.55 6.58
CA ALA A 183 20.12 -29.13 5.36
C ALA A 183 21.63 -28.76 5.29
N PRO A 184 22.48 -29.60 4.67
CA PRO A 184 23.88 -29.27 4.40
C PRO A 184 24.00 -27.95 3.63
N GLY A 185 25.06 -27.19 3.90
CA GLY A 185 25.30 -25.91 3.21
C GLY A 185 25.39 -26.11 1.70
N GLY A 186 24.74 -25.24 0.93
CA GLY A 186 24.72 -25.31 -0.54
C GLY A 186 23.71 -26.29 -1.15
N THR A 187 23.00 -27.09 -0.35
CA THR A 187 21.96 -28.00 -0.87
C THR A 187 20.63 -27.26 -1.02
N GLU A 188 20.01 -27.37 -2.20
CA GLU A 188 18.67 -26.83 -2.45
C GLU A 188 17.65 -27.47 -1.51
N VAL A 189 16.79 -26.62 -0.90
CA VAL A 189 15.73 -27.09 0.00
C VAL A 189 14.39 -26.73 -0.61
N PHE A 190 13.71 -27.72 -1.18
CA PHE A 190 12.40 -27.53 -1.79
C PHE A 190 11.35 -27.09 -0.76
N SER A 191 10.43 -26.21 -1.17
CA SER A 191 9.25 -25.92 -0.35
C SER A 191 8.23 -27.04 -0.54
N LEU A 192 7.75 -27.66 0.54
CA LEU A 192 6.68 -28.67 0.47
C LEU A 192 5.29 -28.03 0.47
N VAL A 193 5.18 -26.71 0.44
CA VAL A 193 3.88 -26.03 0.29
C VAL A 193 3.35 -26.36 -1.09
N ALA A 194 2.17 -26.97 -1.13
CA ALA A 194 1.50 -27.25 -2.40
C ALA A 194 1.35 -25.94 -3.18
N THR A 195 1.91 -25.92 -4.38
CA THR A 195 1.78 -24.78 -5.28
C THR A 195 0.55 -25.09 -6.12
N GLU A 196 -0.53 -24.35 -5.93
CA GLU A 196 -1.71 -24.49 -6.79
C GLU A 196 -1.25 -24.37 -8.25
N THR A 197 -1.40 -25.47 -8.97
CA THR A 197 -1.01 -25.61 -10.36
C THR A 197 -1.78 -24.60 -11.21
N GLY A 198 -1.06 -23.67 -11.84
CA GLY A 198 -1.30 -23.32 -13.24
C GLY A 198 -2.69 -22.81 -13.62
N GLN A 199 -3.43 -22.15 -12.74
CA GLN A 199 -4.21 -21.01 -13.17
C GLN A 199 -3.34 -19.78 -12.91
N ALA A 200 -3.16 -18.94 -13.92
CA ALA A 200 -2.79 -17.56 -13.67
C ALA A 200 -3.91 -16.99 -12.77
N ALA A 201 -3.71 -17.06 -11.46
CA ALA A 201 -4.31 -16.09 -10.58
C ALA A 201 -3.92 -14.74 -11.19
N ASP A 202 -4.92 -13.90 -11.45
CA ASP A 202 -4.68 -12.48 -11.69
C ASP A 202 -3.64 -12.02 -10.64
N PRO A 203 -2.55 -11.31 -11.01
CA PRO A 203 -1.45 -10.97 -10.10
C PRO A 203 -1.84 -10.09 -8.90
N ASP A 204 -3.12 -9.93 -8.60
CA ASP A 204 -3.66 -8.82 -7.82
C ASP A 204 -3.68 -9.02 -6.30
N GLU A 205 -3.22 -10.16 -5.74
CA GLU A 205 -3.45 -10.41 -4.30
C GLU A 205 -2.24 -10.34 -3.36
N ALA A 206 -1.00 -10.38 -3.84
CA ALA A 206 0.17 -10.25 -2.96
C ALA A 206 0.69 -8.81 -2.89
N ALA A 207 0.13 -8.01 -1.98
CA ALA A 207 0.56 -6.64 -1.75
C ALA A 207 1.83 -6.54 -0.87
N VAL A 208 2.80 -5.75 -1.33
CA VAL A 208 4.02 -5.44 -0.56
C VAL A 208 3.74 -4.45 0.58
N PRO A 209 4.33 -4.62 1.78
CA PRO A 209 4.16 -3.69 2.89
C PRO A 209 4.72 -2.29 2.59
N VAL A 210 3.85 -1.27 2.62
CA VAL A 210 4.20 0.13 2.33
C VAL A 210 4.72 0.90 3.56
N LEU A 211 4.41 0.44 4.78
CA LEU A 211 4.74 1.15 6.01
C LEU A 211 6.26 1.38 6.21
N PRO A 212 7.14 0.37 6.05
CA PRO A 212 8.59 0.58 6.20
C PRO A 212 9.11 1.67 5.25
N LEU A 213 8.65 1.66 4.01
CA LEU A 213 9.02 2.64 2.99
C LEU A 213 8.64 4.07 3.40
N LEU A 214 7.41 4.29 3.90
CA LEU A 214 6.99 5.60 4.40
C LEU A 214 7.79 6.04 5.64
N LEU A 215 8.10 5.13 6.56
CA LEU A 215 8.88 5.42 7.76
C LEU A 215 10.31 5.84 7.42
N PHE A 216 11.02 5.11 6.55
CA PHE A 216 12.38 5.46 6.15
C PHE A 216 12.43 6.76 5.35
N ALA A 217 11.47 7.00 4.46
CA ALA A 217 11.33 8.29 3.75
C ALA A 217 11.11 9.46 4.73
N GLY A 218 10.26 9.27 5.74
CA GLY A 218 9.99 10.25 6.79
C GLY A 218 11.22 10.53 7.67
N LEU A 219 11.92 9.47 8.10
CA LEU A 219 13.16 9.58 8.89
C LEU A 219 14.26 10.31 8.11
N PHE A 220 14.45 10.00 6.83
CA PHE A 220 15.40 10.70 5.99
C PHE A 220 15.03 12.18 5.79
N SER A 221 13.75 12.48 5.61
CA SER A 221 13.25 13.87 5.51
C SER A 221 13.50 14.66 6.80
N LEU A 222 13.35 14.02 7.97
CA LEU A 222 13.66 14.61 9.26
C LEU A 222 15.17 14.82 9.43
N LEU A 223 15.99 13.83 9.08
CA LEU A 223 17.45 13.94 9.06
C LEU A 223 17.87 15.11 8.15
N PHE A 224 17.30 15.20 6.95
CA PHE A 224 17.54 16.28 6.01
C PHE A 224 17.23 17.65 6.62
N ALA A 225 16.06 17.81 7.26
CA ALA A 225 15.68 19.06 7.91
C ALA A 225 16.63 19.44 9.06
N VAL A 226 17.06 18.46 9.87
CA VAL A 226 18.02 18.67 10.97
C VAL A 226 19.38 19.10 10.43
N ILE A 227 19.92 18.39 9.44
CA ILE A 227 21.23 18.69 8.82
C ILE A 227 21.19 20.05 8.12
N TYR A 228 20.12 20.34 7.37
CA TYR A 228 19.92 21.63 6.71
C TYR A 228 19.94 22.78 7.73
N LYS A 229 19.28 22.62 8.87
CA LYS A 229 19.26 23.66 9.92
C LYS A 229 20.61 23.77 10.64
N LYS A 230 21.16 22.65 11.11
CA LYS A 230 22.31 22.61 12.02
C LYS A 230 23.66 22.80 11.34
N LEU A 231 23.85 22.18 10.18
CA LEU A 231 25.15 22.16 9.50
C LEU A 231 25.21 23.18 8.35
N LEU A 232 24.11 23.31 7.60
CA LEU A 232 24.10 24.19 6.43
C LEU A 232 23.82 25.66 6.79
N ARG A 233 22.86 25.93 7.70
CA ARG A 233 22.51 27.31 8.12
C ARG A 233 23.26 27.82 9.34
N GLN A 234 23.32 27.05 10.44
CA GLN A 234 23.90 27.55 11.70
C GLN A 234 25.43 27.66 11.67
N ARG A 235 26.13 26.70 11.04
CA ARG A 235 27.59 26.62 10.81
C ARG A 235 28.53 26.64 12.04
N SER A 236 28.16 27.33 13.12
CA SER A 236 29.03 27.83 14.19
C SER A 236 29.83 26.78 14.97
N TRP A 237 29.18 25.70 15.45
CA TRP A 237 29.84 24.81 16.42
C TRP A 237 30.94 23.89 15.85
N LEU A 238 30.98 23.72 14.52
CA LEU A 238 31.91 22.81 13.82
C LEU A 238 33.08 23.54 13.15
N GLU A 239 32.89 24.81 12.80
CA GLU A 239 33.95 25.64 12.21
C GLU A 239 34.97 26.09 13.26
N GLU A 240 34.56 26.27 14.52
CA GLU A 240 35.43 26.67 15.64
C GLU A 240 36.33 25.52 16.18
N LYS A 241 36.03 24.24 15.89
CA LYS A 241 36.71 23.06 16.46
C LYS A 241 37.57 22.30 15.45
N THR A 242 38.54 22.96 14.85
CA THR A 242 39.42 22.40 13.79
C THR A 242 40.10 21.08 14.19
N HIS A 243 40.58 20.95 15.44
CA HIS A 243 41.24 19.71 15.92
C HIS A 243 40.32 18.48 16.00
N SER A 244 39.00 18.65 16.11
CA SER A 244 38.04 17.54 16.24
C SER A 244 37.42 17.12 14.90
N GLN A 245 37.65 17.86 13.82
CA GLN A 245 37.00 17.63 12.51
C GLN A 245 37.32 16.24 11.95
N GLY A 246 38.60 15.82 11.99
CA GLY A 246 39.01 14.50 11.49
C GLY A 246 38.40 13.34 12.27
N LEU A 247 38.29 13.47 13.60
CA LEU A 247 37.65 12.45 14.45
C LEU A 247 36.16 12.33 14.15
N ILE A 248 35.45 13.46 13.99
CA ILE A 248 34.03 13.47 13.63
C ILE A 248 33.82 12.79 12.27
N LEU A 249 34.66 13.09 11.28
CA LEU A 249 34.59 12.45 9.97
C LEU A 249 34.80 10.93 10.06
N ALA A 250 35.79 10.48 10.84
CA ALA A 250 36.06 9.06 11.05
C ALA A 250 34.88 8.35 11.73
N ILE A 251 34.27 8.96 12.75
CA ILE A 251 33.08 8.40 13.44
C ILE A 251 31.90 8.27 12.47
N VAL A 252 31.65 9.30 11.65
CA VAL A 252 30.56 9.28 10.66
C VAL A 252 30.76 8.17 9.64
N PHE A 253 31.97 8.02 9.11
CA PHE A 253 32.29 6.97 8.13
C PHE A 253 32.23 5.57 8.75
N ALA A 254 32.72 5.42 9.97
CA ALA A 254 32.62 4.15 10.71
C ALA A 254 31.16 3.76 10.94
N ALA A 255 30.30 4.70 11.35
CA ALA A 255 28.87 4.45 11.53
C ALA A 255 28.18 4.08 10.21
N ALA A 256 28.49 4.81 9.12
CA ALA A 256 27.93 4.54 7.79
C ALA A 256 28.37 3.18 7.21
N LEU A 257 29.63 2.79 7.44
CA LEU A 257 30.16 1.48 7.07
C LEU A 257 29.51 0.38 7.91
N ALA A 258 29.47 0.51 9.23
CA ALA A 258 28.86 -0.48 10.11
C ALA A 258 27.39 -0.75 9.75
N LEU A 259 26.61 0.30 9.48
CA LEU A 259 25.23 0.18 9.01
C LEU A 259 25.14 -0.60 7.69
N ARG A 260 25.98 -0.26 6.70
CA ARG A 260 25.98 -0.93 5.39
C ARG A 260 26.42 -2.39 5.48
N LEU A 261 27.44 -2.71 6.28
CA LEU A 261 27.89 -4.09 6.48
C LEU A 261 26.78 -4.93 7.13
N TRP A 262 26.11 -4.39 8.15
CA TRP A 262 24.97 -5.05 8.78
C TRP A 262 23.82 -5.30 7.79
N LEU A 263 23.47 -4.30 6.99
CA LEU A 263 22.42 -4.43 5.97
C LEU A 263 22.81 -5.40 4.84
N ALA A 264 24.06 -5.38 4.40
CA ALA A 264 24.56 -6.27 3.35
C ALA A 264 24.52 -7.74 3.74
N VAL A 265 24.75 -8.07 5.02
CA VAL A 265 24.69 -9.44 5.54
C VAL A 265 23.26 -9.89 5.84
N THR A 266 22.38 -8.97 6.23
CA THR A 266 20.99 -9.29 6.62
C THR A 266 20.02 -9.34 5.44
N ASN A 267 20.39 -8.77 4.30
CA ASN A 267 19.55 -8.72 3.10
C ASN A 267 20.23 -9.48 1.95
N LYS A 268 19.52 -10.46 1.38
CA LYS A 268 20.02 -11.24 0.22
C LYS A 268 20.21 -10.39 -1.04
N GLY A 269 19.47 -9.29 -1.16
CA GLY A 269 19.46 -8.45 -2.37
C GLY A 269 18.65 -9.05 -3.50
N TYR A 270 18.80 -8.49 -4.70
CA TYR A 270 18.09 -8.96 -5.89
C TYR A 270 18.78 -10.24 -6.38
N ALA A 271 18.08 -11.38 -6.24
CA ALA A 271 18.69 -12.71 -6.38
C ALA A 271 19.37 -12.92 -7.74
N ASN A 272 18.72 -12.47 -8.82
CA ASN A 272 19.24 -12.64 -10.18
C ASN A 272 20.54 -11.86 -10.41
N ASP A 273 20.61 -10.60 -9.95
CA ASP A 273 21.81 -9.76 -10.13
C ASP A 273 23.01 -10.35 -9.37
N ILE A 274 22.81 -10.71 -8.09
CA ILE A 274 23.87 -11.28 -7.25
C ILE A 274 24.35 -12.62 -7.81
N ALA A 275 23.43 -13.48 -8.24
CA ALA A 275 23.76 -14.77 -8.84
C ALA A 275 24.58 -14.60 -10.12
N LEU A 276 24.18 -13.67 -11.00
CA LEU A 276 24.93 -13.34 -12.22
C LEU A 276 26.33 -12.81 -11.90
N PHE A 277 26.46 -11.88 -10.95
CA PHE A 277 27.78 -11.35 -10.57
C PHE A 277 28.71 -12.42 -10.02
N MET A 278 28.20 -13.34 -9.20
CA MET A 278 28.97 -14.47 -8.69
C MET A 278 29.37 -15.44 -9.80
N ALA A 279 28.43 -15.77 -10.71
CA ALA A 279 28.71 -16.63 -11.86
C ALA A 279 29.76 -16.03 -12.79
N TRP A 280 29.65 -14.73 -13.09
CA TRP A 280 30.62 -14.00 -13.91
C TRP A 280 31.99 -13.92 -13.24
N ALA A 281 32.05 -13.71 -11.92
CA ALA A 281 33.32 -13.70 -11.18
C ALA A 281 34.01 -15.06 -11.22
N ASP A 282 33.27 -16.14 -10.97
CA ASP A 282 33.80 -17.50 -11.02
C ASP A 282 34.29 -17.85 -12.43
N GLN A 283 33.53 -17.44 -13.45
CA GLN A 283 33.90 -17.65 -14.85
C GLN A 283 35.17 -16.89 -15.23
N ALA A 284 35.25 -15.61 -14.86
CA ALA A 284 36.42 -14.78 -15.11
C ALA A 284 37.66 -15.34 -14.40
N ALA A 285 37.52 -15.83 -13.16
CA ALA A 285 38.61 -16.40 -12.39
C ALA A 285 39.11 -17.74 -12.98
N LYS A 286 38.20 -18.62 -13.41
CA LYS A 286 38.53 -19.95 -13.95
C LYS A 286 39.12 -19.93 -15.36
N GLN A 287 38.53 -19.14 -16.27
CA GLN A 287 38.93 -19.14 -17.68
C GLN A 287 39.85 -17.96 -18.05
N GLY A 288 40.03 -17.00 -17.14
CA GLY A 288 40.77 -15.77 -17.40
C GLY A 288 40.00 -14.76 -18.25
N LEU A 289 40.50 -13.52 -18.30
CA LEU A 289 39.80 -12.39 -18.93
C LEU A 289 39.63 -12.54 -20.44
N GLY A 290 40.58 -13.18 -21.13
CA GLY A 290 40.57 -13.31 -22.60
C GLY A 290 39.51 -14.27 -23.15
N ALA A 291 39.05 -15.23 -22.34
CA ALA A 291 38.04 -16.22 -22.74
C ALA A 291 36.63 -15.88 -22.22
N PHE A 292 36.49 -14.86 -21.37
CA PHE A 292 35.27 -14.56 -20.64
C PHE A 292 34.03 -14.37 -21.54
N TYR A 293 34.13 -13.56 -22.59
CA TYR A 293 33.02 -13.27 -23.53
C TYR A 293 32.81 -14.34 -24.63
N HIS A 294 33.52 -15.47 -24.59
CA HIS A 294 33.36 -16.59 -25.54
C HIS A 294 32.45 -17.71 -24.97
N THR A 295 31.78 -17.45 -23.87
CA THR A 295 30.95 -18.44 -23.17
C THR A 295 29.50 -18.32 -23.64
N GLU A 296 28.73 -19.41 -23.62
CA GLU A 296 27.28 -19.38 -23.86
C GLU A 296 26.52 -18.65 -22.72
N MET A 297 27.24 -18.09 -21.75
CA MET A 297 26.70 -17.39 -20.60
C MET A 297 26.21 -16.00 -21.00
N PHE A 298 25.04 -15.63 -20.52
CA PHE A 298 24.52 -14.28 -20.68
C PHE A 298 25.41 -13.26 -19.95
N VAL A 299 25.91 -12.27 -20.69
CA VAL A 299 26.69 -11.14 -20.15
C VAL A 299 26.25 -9.85 -20.83
N ASP A 300 25.76 -8.90 -20.05
CA ASP A 300 25.32 -7.58 -20.51
C ASP A 300 26.13 -6.41 -19.91
N TYR A 301 27.23 -6.71 -19.22
CA TYR A 301 28.16 -5.71 -18.69
C TYR A 301 29.41 -5.55 -19.57
N PRO A 302 29.96 -4.32 -19.71
CA PRO A 302 31.23 -4.12 -20.39
C PRO A 302 32.45 -4.46 -19.50
N PRO A 303 33.66 -4.54 -20.10
CA PRO A 303 34.88 -5.05 -19.44
C PRO A 303 35.28 -4.41 -18.11
N GLY A 304 34.94 -3.13 -17.90
CA GLY A 304 35.39 -2.37 -16.74
C GLY A 304 34.92 -2.94 -15.40
N TYR A 305 33.66 -3.41 -15.33
CA TYR A 305 33.16 -4.05 -14.12
C TYR A 305 33.67 -5.49 -13.96
N ILE A 306 33.93 -6.18 -15.08
CA ILE A 306 34.45 -7.56 -15.06
C ILE A 306 35.83 -7.65 -14.41
N TYR A 307 36.67 -6.61 -14.51
CA TYR A 307 37.92 -6.56 -13.73
C TYR A 307 37.69 -6.63 -12.21
N ILE A 308 36.65 -5.98 -11.72
CA ILE A 308 36.30 -6.02 -10.29
C ILE A 308 35.84 -7.43 -9.94
N LEU A 309 34.94 -8.01 -10.73
CA LEU A 309 34.46 -9.38 -10.53
C LEU A 309 35.58 -10.43 -10.59
N TYR A 310 36.55 -10.27 -11.49
CA TYR A 310 37.72 -11.13 -11.58
C TYR A 310 38.52 -11.14 -10.27
N ILE A 311 38.81 -9.96 -9.71
CA ILE A 311 39.51 -9.85 -8.42
C ILE A 311 38.67 -10.48 -7.29
N LEU A 312 37.36 -10.25 -7.29
CA LEU A 312 36.47 -10.86 -6.29
C LEU A 312 36.42 -12.38 -6.39
N GLY A 313 36.38 -12.94 -7.61
CA GLY A 313 36.45 -14.39 -7.86
C GLY A 313 37.73 -14.99 -7.31
N LEU A 314 38.88 -14.37 -7.58
CA LEU A 314 40.16 -14.79 -7.02
C LEU A 314 40.19 -14.75 -5.48
N ILE A 315 39.61 -13.71 -4.87
CA ILE A 315 39.52 -13.61 -3.40
C ILE A 315 38.56 -14.67 -2.84
N LYS A 316 37.43 -14.91 -3.49
CA LYS A 316 36.45 -15.94 -3.13
C LYS A 316 37.09 -17.33 -3.13
N ASP A 317 37.84 -17.65 -4.18
CA ASP A 317 38.55 -18.92 -4.32
C ASP A 317 39.69 -19.04 -3.29
N MET A 318 40.49 -17.97 -3.11
CA MET A 318 41.57 -17.92 -2.12
C MET A 318 41.07 -18.15 -0.69
N LEU A 319 39.89 -17.64 -0.36
CA LEU A 319 39.26 -17.78 0.96
C LEU A 319 38.34 -19.02 1.05
N SER A 320 38.21 -19.80 -0.03
CA SER A 320 37.32 -20.97 -0.13
C SER A 320 35.89 -20.67 0.33
N LEU A 321 35.36 -19.49 -0.05
CA LEU A 321 34.02 -19.07 0.37
C LEU A 321 32.96 -19.78 -0.46
N ASP A 322 32.02 -20.44 0.22
CA ASP A 322 30.80 -20.98 -0.41
C ASP A 322 29.97 -19.84 -1.02
N GLY A 323 29.50 -20.02 -2.26
CA GLY A 323 28.72 -19.02 -3.00
C GLY A 323 27.40 -18.66 -2.32
N ALA A 324 26.82 -19.56 -1.53
CA ALA A 324 25.61 -19.29 -0.75
C ALA A 324 25.89 -18.65 0.63
N SER A 325 27.16 -18.44 0.99
CA SER A 325 27.52 -17.90 2.31
C SER A 325 27.28 -16.39 2.41
N ASN A 326 26.95 -15.93 3.62
CA ASN A 326 26.86 -14.49 3.91
C ASN A 326 28.19 -13.76 3.70
N ALA A 327 29.32 -14.47 3.80
CA ALA A 327 30.64 -13.91 3.54
C ALA A 327 30.86 -13.64 2.05
N ALA A 328 30.47 -14.57 1.18
CA ALA A 328 30.47 -14.36 -0.27
C ALA A 328 29.49 -13.23 -0.65
N LEU A 329 28.29 -13.23 -0.10
CA LEU A 329 27.33 -12.14 -0.34
C LEU A 329 27.90 -10.76 0.03
N LEU A 330 28.53 -10.65 1.20
CA LEU A 330 29.16 -9.41 1.63
C LEU A 330 30.33 -9.00 0.72
N LEU A 331 31.17 -9.95 0.31
CA LEU A 331 32.31 -9.72 -0.58
C LEU A 331 31.88 -9.05 -1.90
N PHE A 332 30.76 -9.51 -2.48
CA PHE A 332 30.25 -8.98 -3.75
C PHE A 332 29.53 -7.63 -3.63
N LYS A 333 28.99 -7.30 -2.45
CA LYS A 333 28.40 -5.98 -2.18
C LYS A 333 29.43 -4.92 -1.76
N LEU A 334 30.59 -5.35 -1.28
CA LEU A 334 31.61 -4.47 -0.72
C LEU A 334 32.12 -3.39 -1.69
N PRO A 335 32.38 -3.66 -2.99
CA PRO A 335 32.86 -2.62 -3.91
C PRO A 335 31.91 -1.42 -4.05
N ALA A 336 30.60 -1.68 -4.11
CA ALA A 336 29.60 -0.61 -4.16
C ALA A 336 29.54 0.19 -2.86
N ILE A 337 29.62 -0.49 -1.71
CA ILE A 337 29.71 0.13 -0.38
C ILE A 337 30.95 1.04 -0.28
N LEU A 338 32.09 0.58 -0.77
CA LEU A 338 33.33 1.36 -0.76
C LEU A 338 33.24 2.56 -1.72
N ALA A 339 32.59 2.39 -2.88
CA ALA A 339 32.34 3.49 -3.81
C ALA A 339 31.44 4.58 -3.19
N ASP A 340 30.42 4.22 -2.40
CA ASP A 340 29.61 5.19 -1.65
C ASP A 340 30.44 6.01 -0.66
N LEU A 341 31.30 5.33 0.12
CA LEU A 341 32.18 5.98 1.08
C LEU A 341 33.17 6.90 0.35
N ALA A 342 33.75 6.45 -0.76
CA ALA A 342 34.64 7.26 -1.58
C ALA A 342 33.92 8.48 -2.18
N ALA A 343 32.67 8.33 -2.65
CA ALA A 343 31.85 9.44 -3.12
C ALA A 343 31.56 10.45 -2.01
N ALA A 344 31.21 9.98 -0.80
CA ALA A 344 31.02 10.86 0.36
C ALA A 344 32.30 11.61 0.75
N TYR A 345 33.45 10.93 0.72
CA TYR A 345 34.74 11.58 0.99
C TYR A 345 35.03 12.64 -0.08
N PHE A 346 34.77 12.32 -1.34
CA PHE A 346 34.90 13.25 -2.45
C PHE A 346 34.00 14.48 -2.31
N ILE A 347 32.75 14.33 -1.84
CA ILE A 347 31.86 15.46 -1.49
C ILE A 347 32.54 16.39 -0.47
N VAL A 348 33.13 15.82 0.59
CA VAL A 348 33.84 16.62 1.61
C VAL A 348 35.02 17.37 1.00
N GLN A 349 35.83 16.70 0.16
CA GLN A 349 37.00 17.33 -0.46
C GLN A 349 36.62 18.42 -1.48
N ALA A 350 35.58 18.19 -2.27
CA ALA A 350 35.08 19.14 -3.25
C ALA A 350 34.43 20.37 -2.59
N GLY A 351 33.72 20.17 -1.47
CA GLY A 351 32.99 21.22 -0.78
C GLY A 351 33.82 22.05 0.20
N LYS A 352 34.86 21.49 0.82
CA LYS A 352 35.55 22.14 1.96
C LYS A 352 36.11 23.53 1.63
N LYS A 353 36.54 23.72 0.38
CA LYS A 353 37.10 24.99 -0.12
C LYS A 353 36.03 25.98 -0.61
N THR A 354 34.87 25.48 -1.04
CA THR A 354 33.83 26.27 -1.71
C THR A 354 32.69 26.66 -0.76
N ALA A 355 32.25 25.73 0.10
CA ALA A 355 31.10 25.92 1.00
C ALA A 355 31.45 25.81 2.50
N GLY A 356 32.71 25.50 2.83
CA GLY A 356 33.17 25.30 4.20
C GLY A 356 32.98 23.87 4.72
N TYR A 357 33.69 23.51 5.79
CA TYR A 357 33.71 22.14 6.32
C TYR A 357 32.33 21.68 6.81
N SER A 358 31.60 22.54 7.53
CA SER A 358 30.29 22.21 8.11
C SER A 358 29.25 21.84 7.04
N VAL A 359 29.16 22.64 5.98
CA VAL A 359 28.27 22.36 4.83
C VAL A 359 28.68 21.06 4.14
N SER A 360 29.98 20.87 3.91
CA SER A 360 30.49 19.70 3.19
C SER A 360 30.27 18.40 3.96
N LEU A 361 30.49 18.42 5.28
CA LEU A 361 30.16 17.30 6.17
C LEU A 361 28.65 17.03 6.18
N GLY A 362 27.82 18.09 6.19
CA GLY A 362 26.37 17.96 6.10
C GLY A 362 25.92 17.26 4.82
N LEU A 363 26.48 17.64 3.66
CA LEU A 363 26.18 16.98 2.39
C LEU A 363 26.65 15.53 2.35
N ALA A 364 27.82 15.23 2.90
CA ALA A 364 28.33 13.87 3.02
C ALA A 364 27.44 13.00 3.93
N LEU A 365 26.96 13.54 5.07
CA LEU A 365 25.98 12.88 5.93
C LEU A 365 24.68 12.57 5.19
N LEU A 366 24.17 13.54 4.41
CA LEU A 366 22.97 13.34 3.63
C LEU A 366 23.13 12.28 2.54
N TYR A 367 24.32 12.15 1.94
CA TYR A 367 24.61 11.09 0.96
C TYR A 367 24.79 9.73 1.63
N LEU A 368 25.60 9.66 2.70
CA LEU A 368 25.89 8.42 3.43
C LEU A 368 24.65 7.78 4.04
N PHE A 369 23.74 8.59 4.59
CA PHE A 369 22.51 8.11 5.20
C PHE A 369 21.29 8.26 4.27
N ASN A 370 21.52 8.44 2.97
CA ASN A 370 20.46 8.43 1.98
C ASN A 370 19.92 7.01 1.81
N PRO A 371 18.60 6.78 2.02
CA PRO A 371 18.05 5.45 1.93
C PRO A 371 18.14 4.87 0.52
N ALA A 372 18.06 5.70 -0.54
CA ALA A 372 18.26 5.23 -1.92
C ALA A 372 19.69 4.70 -2.14
N VAL A 373 20.69 5.42 -1.62
CA VAL A 373 22.11 5.06 -1.74
C VAL A 373 22.42 3.77 -0.98
N ILE A 374 21.87 3.63 0.24
CA ILE A 374 22.02 2.42 1.04
C ILE A 374 21.33 1.21 0.38
N VAL A 375 20.14 1.41 -0.19
CA VAL A 375 19.40 0.33 -0.84
C VAL A 375 20.15 -0.19 -2.05
N ASP A 376 20.62 0.67 -2.94
CA ASP A 376 21.35 0.25 -4.15
C ASP A 376 22.60 -0.58 -3.80
N SER A 377 23.46 -0.07 -2.92
CA SER A 377 24.76 -0.71 -2.64
C SER A 377 24.69 -1.86 -1.64
N ALA A 378 24.04 -1.67 -0.48
CA ALA A 378 24.07 -2.63 0.61
C ALA A 378 22.87 -3.60 0.60
N VAL A 379 21.67 -3.11 0.29
CA VAL A 379 20.47 -3.98 0.34
C VAL A 379 20.34 -4.78 -0.95
N TRP A 380 20.29 -4.12 -2.10
CA TRP A 380 20.19 -4.71 -3.43
C TRP A 380 21.50 -5.38 -3.84
N GLY A 381 22.63 -4.70 -3.67
CA GLY A 381 23.96 -5.19 -4.06
C GLY A 381 24.34 -4.85 -5.49
N GLN A 382 23.82 -3.73 -6.00
CA GLN A 382 24.05 -3.26 -7.35
C GLN A 382 25.26 -2.31 -7.41
N VAL A 383 25.79 -2.05 -8.61
CA VAL A 383 27.06 -1.34 -8.82
C VAL A 383 26.92 0.08 -9.36
N ASP A 384 25.72 0.65 -9.27
CA ASP A 384 25.47 2.02 -9.72
C ASP A 384 26.32 3.05 -8.96
N SER A 385 26.67 2.80 -7.69
CA SER A 385 27.65 3.60 -6.93
C SER A 385 29.03 3.70 -7.59
N ILE A 386 29.54 2.60 -8.16
CA ILE A 386 30.87 2.56 -8.81
C ILE A 386 30.82 3.38 -10.09
N PHE A 387 29.78 3.16 -10.91
CA PHE A 387 29.53 3.91 -12.14
C PHE A 387 29.37 5.41 -11.86
N ALA A 388 28.53 5.77 -10.89
CA ALA A 388 28.24 7.16 -10.54
C ALA A 388 29.50 7.89 -10.06
N LEU A 389 30.36 7.23 -9.27
CA LEU A 389 31.64 7.81 -8.83
C LEU A 389 32.57 8.08 -10.02
N ALA A 390 32.79 7.10 -10.90
CA ALA A 390 33.63 7.27 -12.08
C ALA A 390 33.12 8.39 -13.01
N LEU A 391 31.81 8.42 -13.26
CA LEU A 391 31.15 9.46 -14.04
C LEU A 391 31.33 10.85 -13.43
N VAL A 392 31.16 10.97 -12.11
CA VAL A 392 31.28 12.25 -11.41
C VAL A 392 32.73 12.74 -11.38
N LEU A 393 33.72 11.85 -11.25
CA LEU A 393 35.13 12.21 -11.37
C LEU A 393 35.46 12.75 -12.77
N SER A 394 34.84 12.20 -13.81
CA SER A 394 34.94 12.74 -15.17
C SER A 394 34.36 14.16 -15.27
N ILE A 395 33.11 14.34 -14.83
CA ILE A 395 32.43 15.64 -14.87
C ILE A 395 33.15 16.68 -14.00
N HIS A 396 33.73 16.26 -12.88
CA HIS A 396 34.57 17.12 -12.05
C HIS A 396 35.83 17.58 -12.76
N GLY A 397 36.47 16.69 -13.53
CA GLY A 397 37.57 17.05 -14.42
C GLY A 397 37.18 18.14 -15.41
N LEU A 398 36.00 18.04 -16.03
CA LEU A 398 35.45 19.07 -16.92
C LEU A 398 35.18 20.39 -16.18
N ALA A 399 34.61 20.33 -14.98
CA ALA A 399 34.35 21.50 -14.13
C ALA A 399 35.65 22.26 -13.79
N HIS A 400 36.77 21.55 -13.63
CA HIS A 400 38.09 22.10 -13.30
C HIS A 400 39.02 22.24 -14.51
N ASN A 401 38.50 22.03 -15.73
CA ASN A 401 39.24 22.16 -16.99
C ASN A 401 40.46 21.24 -17.12
N LYS A 402 40.38 20.06 -16.51
CA LYS A 402 41.36 18.97 -16.61
C LYS A 402 40.81 17.92 -17.55
N ILE A 403 40.87 18.20 -18.84
CA ILE A 403 40.23 17.38 -19.89
C ILE A 403 40.85 15.98 -19.97
N GLU A 404 42.15 15.86 -19.68
CA GLU A 404 42.89 14.59 -19.70
C GLU A 404 42.29 13.66 -18.65
N ARG A 405 42.17 14.15 -17.41
CA ARG A 405 41.52 13.42 -16.31
C ARG A 405 40.06 13.14 -16.60
N ALA A 406 39.34 14.10 -17.15
CA ALA A 406 37.93 13.92 -17.51
C ALA A 406 37.74 12.78 -18.52
N SER A 407 38.60 12.72 -19.54
CA SER A 407 38.53 11.73 -20.62
C SER A 407 38.86 10.33 -20.14
N VAL A 408 39.88 10.19 -19.29
CA VAL A 408 40.24 8.90 -18.65
C VAL A 408 39.08 8.37 -17.81
N TRP A 409 38.53 9.19 -16.91
CA TRP A 409 37.41 8.77 -16.07
C TRP A 409 36.12 8.53 -16.87
N TYR A 410 35.91 9.26 -17.98
CA TYR A 410 34.77 9.02 -18.87
C TYR A 410 34.87 7.66 -19.55
N ALA A 411 36.06 7.31 -20.06
CA ALA A 411 36.32 6.01 -20.66
C ALA A 411 36.12 4.88 -19.64
N ILE A 412 36.61 5.04 -18.41
CA ILE A 412 36.37 4.10 -17.31
C ILE A 412 34.87 3.98 -17.02
N ALA A 413 34.13 5.09 -16.91
CA ALA A 413 32.70 5.05 -16.68
C ALA A 413 31.94 4.31 -17.81
N ALA A 414 32.32 4.53 -19.06
CA ALA A 414 31.74 3.85 -20.23
C ALA A 414 32.05 2.35 -20.27
N LEU A 415 33.21 1.94 -19.76
CA LEU A 415 33.59 0.54 -19.58
C LEU A 415 32.89 -0.12 -18.38
N ILE A 416 32.44 0.65 -17.39
CA ILE A 416 31.65 0.12 -16.26
C ILE A 416 30.19 -0.05 -16.68
N LYS A 417 29.58 0.98 -17.29
CA LYS A 417 28.20 0.93 -17.81
C LYS A 417 28.03 1.74 -19.11
N PRO A 418 27.31 1.22 -20.12
CA PRO A 418 26.99 1.98 -21.34
C PRO A 418 26.19 3.28 -21.09
N GLN A 419 25.53 3.39 -19.94
CA GLN A 419 24.83 4.60 -19.52
C GLN A 419 25.72 5.86 -19.50
N ALA A 420 27.06 5.72 -19.44
CA ALA A 420 27.98 6.85 -19.61
C ALA A 420 27.72 7.66 -20.90
N PHE A 421 27.23 7.01 -21.97
CA PHE A 421 26.95 7.67 -23.25
C PHE A 421 25.82 8.71 -23.17
N ILE A 422 24.91 8.60 -22.20
CA ILE A 422 23.92 9.65 -21.89
C ILE A 422 24.60 10.99 -21.61
N PHE A 423 25.81 10.96 -21.05
CA PHE A 423 26.58 12.15 -20.65
C PHE A 423 27.59 12.60 -21.70
N MET A 424 27.71 11.91 -22.85
CA MET A 424 28.55 12.36 -23.97
C MET A 424 28.25 13.81 -24.40
N PRO A 425 26.99 14.26 -24.47
CA PRO A 425 26.68 15.66 -24.77
C PRO A 425 27.34 16.66 -23.80
N VAL A 426 27.58 16.30 -22.53
CA VAL A 426 28.27 17.19 -21.57
C VAL A 426 29.71 17.46 -22.04
N LEU A 427 30.41 16.41 -22.48
CA LEU A 427 31.78 16.49 -23.00
C LEU A 427 31.82 17.27 -24.32
N LEU A 428 30.92 16.96 -25.26
CA LEU A 428 30.86 17.64 -26.56
C LEU A 428 30.52 19.13 -26.43
N LEU A 429 29.53 19.46 -25.61
CA LEU A 429 29.15 20.86 -25.35
C LEU A 429 30.26 21.64 -24.66
N TRP A 430 31.07 20.98 -23.82
CA TRP A 430 32.26 21.60 -23.23
C TRP A 430 33.26 22.06 -24.29
N PHE A 431 33.53 21.24 -25.31
CA PHE A 431 34.41 21.64 -26.43
C PHE A 431 33.82 22.77 -27.27
N ILE A 432 32.55 22.66 -27.65
CA ILE A 432 31.86 23.64 -28.49
C ILE A 432 31.87 25.02 -27.81
N TRP A 433 31.57 25.06 -26.51
CA TRP A 433 31.55 26.32 -25.76
C TRP A 433 32.95 26.90 -25.55
N ARG A 434 33.95 26.06 -25.21
CA ARG A 434 35.33 26.51 -24.95
C ARG A 434 36.11 26.87 -26.21
N LYS A 435 35.70 26.38 -27.39
CA LYS A 435 36.44 26.47 -28.66
C LYS A 435 37.86 25.88 -28.61
N GLU A 436 38.11 24.94 -27.70
CA GLU A 436 39.41 24.31 -27.52
C GLU A 436 39.58 23.06 -28.40
N TRP A 437 39.50 23.24 -29.73
CA TRP A 437 39.51 22.14 -30.69
C TRP A 437 40.79 21.28 -30.64
N LYS A 438 41.94 21.86 -30.28
CA LYS A 438 43.19 21.10 -30.06
C LYS A 438 43.06 20.09 -28.91
N LYS A 439 42.25 20.40 -27.90
CA LYS A 439 41.99 19.49 -26.78
C LYS A 439 41.02 18.37 -27.11
N VAL A 440 40.31 18.45 -28.25
CA VAL A 440 39.51 17.32 -28.76
C VAL A 440 40.44 16.16 -29.10
N ALA A 441 41.55 16.42 -29.81
CA ALA A 441 42.53 15.38 -30.11
C ALA A 441 43.15 14.78 -28.84
N ILE A 442 43.51 15.62 -27.86
CA ILE A 442 44.02 15.17 -26.56
C ILE A 442 42.99 14.29 -25.84
N SER A 443 41.74 14.75 -25.75
CA SER A 443 40.65 14.00 -25.13
C SER A 443 40.38 12.67 -25.83
N ALA A 444 40.39 12.67 -27.16
CA ALA A 444 40.24 11.47 -27.97
C ALA A 444 41.40 10.50 -27.71
N ILE A 445 42.65 10.96 -27.67
CA ILE A 445 43.82 10.11 -27.38
C ILE A 445 43.70 9.52 -25.97
N TYR A 446 43.52 10.33 -24.92
CA TYR A 446 43.42 9.82 -23.55
C TYR A 446 42.21 8.92 -23.34
N GLY A 447 41.04 9.30 -23.87
CA GLY A 447 39.81 8.53 -23.75
C GLY A 447 39.88 7.22 -24.53
N PHE A 448 40.24 7.27 -25.81
CA PHE A 448 40.34 6.09 -26.67
C PHE A 448 41.47 5.16 -26.23
N ALA A 449 42.65 5.68 -25.90
CA ALA A 449 43.74 4.85 -25.38
C ALA A 449 43.34 4.16 -24.07
N THR A 450 42.70 4.87 -23.14
CA THR A 450 42.19 4.25 -21.90
C THR A 450 41.15 3.17 -22.21
N PHE A 451 40.20 3.47 -23.10
CA PHE A 451 39.14 2.55 -23.46
C PHE A 451 39.68 1.27 -24.09
N ILE A 452 40.59 1.41 -25.07
CA ILE A 452 41.22 0.28 -25.75
C ILE A 452 42.12 -0.49 -24.80
N VAL A 453 43.03 0.15 -24.05
CA VAL A 453 43.95 -0.56 -23.14
C VAL A 453 43.21 -1.42 -22.12
N LEU A 454 42.05 -0.97 -21.63
CA LEU A 454 41.25 -1.72 -20.67
C LEU A 454 40.30 -2.73 -21.33
N ALA A 455 39.84 -2.51 -22.56
CA ALA A 455 38.99 -3.48 -23.25
C ALA A 455 39.80 -4.62 -23.91
N LEU A 456 40.98 -4.30 -24.44
CA LEU A 456 41.78 -5.18 -25.30
C LEU A 456 42.11 -6.55 -24.68
N PRO A 457 42.43 -6.67 -23.36
CA PRO A 457 42.69 -7.97 -22.74
C PRO A 457 41.53 -8.99 -22.85
N PHE A 458 40.31 -8.52 -23.07
CA PHE A 458 39.12 -9.36 -23.26
C PHE A 458 38.88 -9.75 -24.71
N PHE A 459 39.39 -8.96 -25.66
CA PHE A 459 39.07 -9.09 -27.09
C PHE A 459 40.28 -9.44 -27.97
N TRP A 460 41.49 -9.49 -27.43
CA TRP A 460 42.72 -9.79 -28.18
C TRP A 460 42.66 -11.13 -28.92
N GLY A 461 42.04 -12.15 -28.30
CA GLY A 461 41.76 -13.46 -28.92
C GLY A 461 40.29 -13.69 -29.29
N ASN A 462 39.44 -12.65 -29.18
CA ASN A 462 37.98 -12.78 -29.27
C ASN A 462 37.37 -11.70 -30.18
N GLY A 463 37.69 -11.74 -31.49
CA GLY A 463 37.12 -10.84 -32.49
C GLY A 463 37.64 -9.38 -32.47
N GLY A 464 38.58 -9.03 -31.59
CA GLY A 464 39.21 -7.72 -31.53
C GLY A 464 38.20 -6.56 -31.37
N LEU A 465 38.42 -5.46 -32.10
CA LEU A 465 37.53 -4.30 -32.06
C LEU A 465 36.10 -4.63 -32.53
N SER A 466 35.94 -5.60 -33.43
CA SER A 466 34.63 -5.99 -33.95
C SER A 466 33.77 -6.66 -32.89
N GLY A 467 34.36 -7.55 -32.06
CA GLY A 467 33.69 -8.19 -30.93
C GLY A 467 33.26 -7.17 -29.88
N LEU A 468 34.11 -6.18 -29.60
CA LEU A 468 33.77 -5.07 -28.69
C LEU A 468 32.59 -4.24 -29.19
N ILE A 469 32.52 -3.93 -30.49
CA ILE A 469 31.38 -3.22 -31.09
C ILE A 469 30.11 -4.07 -31.00
N GLN A 470 30.20 -5.36 -31.29
CA GLN A 470 29.07 -6.28 -31.19
C GLN A 470 28.53 -6.38 -29.77
N LEU A 471 29.40 -6.43 -28.75
CA LEU A 471 28.99 -6.41 -27.34
C LEU A 471 28.13 -5.17 -27.04
N TYR A 472 28.64 -3.96 -27.33
CA TYR A 472 27.90 -2.73 -27.05
C TYR A 472 26.61 -2.63 -27.87
N LYS A 473 26.61 -3.08 -29.13
CA LYS A 473 25.40 -3.12 -29.97
C LYS A 473 24.35 -4.07 -29.37
N GLY A 474 24.79 -5.25 -28.93
CA GLY A 474 23.96 -6.23 -28.23
C GLY A 474 23.34 -5.65 -26.96
N THR A 475 24.17 -5.13 -26.05
CA THR A 475 23.72 -4.54 -24.78
C THR A 475 22.74 -3.38 -24.98
N LEU A 476 22.95 -2.51 -25.97
CA LEU A 476 22.03 -1.39 -26.27
C LEU A 476 20.72 -1.86 -26.91
N SER A 477 20.73 -3.00 -27.60
CA SER A 477 19.55 -3.60 -28.21
C SER A 477 18.68 -4.38 -27.23
N SER A 478 19.25 -4.85 -26.11
CA SER A 478 18.55 -5.57 -25.05
C SER A 478 17.35 -4.81 -24.48
N TYR A 479 16.41 -5.56 -23.90
CA TYR A 479 15.22 -5.07 -23.21
C TYR A 479 14.37 -4.07 -24.02
N PRO A 480 13.81 -4.45 -25.19
CA PRO A 480 13.06 -3.57 -26.08
C PRO A 480 11.64 -3.24 -25.57
N TYR A 481 11.55 -2.66 -24.37
CA TYR A 481 10.29 -2.31 -23.72
C TYR A 481 10.18 -0.80 -23.49
N ALA A 482 8.94 -0.32 -23.33
CA ALA A 482 8.64 1.07 -22.98
C ALA A 482 9.38 1.47 -21.69
N THR A 483 9.30 0.64 -20.65
CA THR A 483 10.03 0.81 -19.40
C THR A 483 10.09 -0.52 -18.64
N LEU A 484 11.10 -0.72 -17.80
CA LEU A 484 11.32 -1.92 -16.99
C LEU A 484 11.29 -1.53 -15.52
N ASN A 485 10.08 -1.34 -14.98
CA ASN A 485 9.84 -0.90 -13.61
C ASN A 485 10.39 0.49 -13.23
N ALA A 486 10.85 1.32 -14.18
CA ALA A 486 11.12 2.73 -13.89
C ALA A 486 9.81 3.50 -13.75
N PHE A 487 9.62 4.18 -12.62
CA PHE A 487 8.43 4.98 -12.33
C PHE A 487 8.53 6.33 -13.06
N ASN A 488 8.19 6.30 -14.34
CA ASN A 488 8.37 7.38 -15.30
C ASN A 488 7.06 7.73 -16.03
N LEU A 489 7.16 8.35 -17.21
CA LEU A 489 5.99 8.78 -17.96
C LEU A 489 5.12 7.61 -18.43
N TYR A 490 5.73 6.49 -18.81
CA TYR A 490 5.04 5.33 -19.39
C TYR A 490 4.27 4.51 -18.35
N THR A 491 4.73 4.50 -17.10
CA THR A 491 4.00 3.83 -16.01
C THR A 491 2.69 4.54 -15.65
N LEU A 492 2.48 5.81 -16.01
CA LEU A 492 1.23 6.53 -15.74
C LEU A 492 0.01 5.94 -16.46
N THR A 493 0.25 5.28 -17.59
CA THR A 493 -0.77 4.66 -18.45
C THR A 493 -0.77 3.14 -18.34
N ASN A 494 -0.12 2.59 -17.30
CA ASN A 494 0.02 1.15 -17.09
C ASN A 494 0.75 0.43 -18.26
N ASP A 495 1.76 1.08 -18.84
CA ASP A 495 2.54 0.53 -19.97
C ASP A 495 3.90 -0.04 -19.54
N ASN A 496 4.00 -0.52 -18.30
CA ASN A 496 5.20 -1.20 -17.81
C ASN A 496 5.41 -2.52 -18.59
N TRP A 497 6.66 -2.82 -18.99
CA TRP A 497 7.00 -4.00 -19.79
C TRP A 497 6.31 -4.14 -21.15
N LYS A 498 5.64 -3.10 -21.67
CA LYS A 498 5.06 -3.15 -23.02
C LYS A 498 6.14 -3.07 -24.12
N PRO A 499 5.99 -3.79 -25.24
CA PRO A 499 6.91 -3.71 -26.36
C PRO A 499 7.12 -2.28 -26.86
N ILE A 500 8.37 -1.92 -27.17
CA ILE A 500 8.71 -0.57 -27.63
C ILE A 500 8.08 -0.19 -28.99
N THR A 501 7.61 -1.20 -29.73
CA THR A 501 6.92 -1.06 -31.02
C THR A 501 5.47 -0.61 -30.89
N ASP A 502 4.87 -0.77 -29.71
CA ASP A 502 3.47 -0.42 -29.47
C ASP A 502 3.25 1.09 -29.56
N THR A 503 2.04 1.46 -29.98
CA THR A 503 1.63 2.87 -30.12
C THR A 503 1.17 3.41 -28.78
N TRP A 504 1.75 4.55 -28.39
CA TRP A 504 1.36 5.31 -27.20
C TRP A 504 0.99 6.74 -27.58
N LEU A 505 -0.27 7.09 -27.34
CA LEU A 505 -0.89 8.30 -27.86
C LEU A 505 -0.85 8.35 -29.40
N ILE A 506 0.11 9.06 -29.99
CA ILE A 506 0.19 9.34 -31.44
C ILE A 506 1.37 8.60 -32.11
N PHE A 507 2.40 8.20 -31.35
CA PHE A 507 3.61 7.57 -31.90
C PHE A 507 3.96 6.27 -31.15
N SER A 508 4.82 5.44 -31.72
CA SER A 508 5.38 4.30 -30.99
C SER A 508 6.23 4.75 -29.80
N PHE A 509 6.34 3.91 -28.76
CA PHE A 509 7.25 4.20 -27.63
C PHE A 509 8.67 4.47 -28.11
N GLN A 510 9.15 3.74 -29.13
CA GLN A 510 10.48 3.94 -29.70
C GLN A 510 10.65 5.37 -30.26
N THR A 511 9.64 5.86 -30.97
CA THR A 511 9.65 7.21 -31.55
C THR A 511 9.64 8.26 -30.45
N TRP A 512 8.81 8.08 -29.41
CA TRP A 512 8.84 8.95 -28.22
C TRP A 512 10.20 8.95 -27.55
N GLY A 513 10.82 7.78 -27.37
CA GLY A 513 12.17 7.65 -26.83
C GLY A 513 13.20 8.49 -27.60
N MET A 514 13.16 8.45 -28.93
CA MET A 514 14.04 9.27 -29.79
C MET A 514 13.76 10.77 -29.66
N ILE A 515 12.49 11.17 -29.57
CA ILE A 515 12.09 12.57 -29.33
C ILE A 515 12.65 13.06 -28.00
N PHE A 516 12.56 12.25 -26.93
CA PHE A 516 13.09 12.63 -25.62
C PHE A 516 14.63 12.66 -25.57
N ILE A 517 15.33 11.80 -26.32
CA ILE A 517 16.78 11.91 -26.50
C ILE A 517 17.14 13.25 -27.15
N ALA A 518 16.46 13.61 -28.25
CA ALA A 518 16.67 14.89 -28.92
C ALA A 518 16.36 16.07 -27.98
N ALA A 519 15.25 16.00 -27.23
CA ALA A 519 14.88 17.02 -26.24
C ALA A 519 15.94 17.14 -25.13
N ALA A 520 16.49 16.04 -24.62
CA ALA A 520 17.54 16.05 -23.61
C ALA A 520 18.79 16.79 -24.10
N VAL A 521 19.23 16.50 -25.34
CA VAL A 521 20.39 17.17 -25.96
C VAL A 521 20.11 18.64 -26.22
N VAL A 522 18.91 18.99 -26.72
CA VAL A 522 18.51 20.38 -26.96
C VAL A 522 18.46 21.18 -25.65
N LEU A 523 17.88 20.62 -24.58
CA LEU A 523 17.84 21.26 -23.26
C LEU A 523 19.24 21.41 -22.67
N ALA A 524 20.10 20.40 -22.80
CA ALA A 524 21.50 20.48 -22.38
C ALA A 524 22.25 21.59 -23.14
N ALA A 525 22.10 21.64 -24.47
CA ALA A 525 22.70 22.66 -25.32
C ALA A 525 22.17 24.06 -24.99
N PHE A 526 20.87 24.19 -24.76
CA PHE A 526 20.22 25.44 -24.34
C PHE A 526 20.84 25.99 -23.04
N PHE A 527 20.94 25.16 -22.00
CA PHE A 527 21.55 25.58 -20.75
C PHE A 527 23.05 25.82 -20.88
N ALA A 528 23.76 25.07 -21.73
CA ALA A 528 25.19 25.22 -21.95
C ALA A 528 25.56 26.49 -22.74
N LEU A 529 24.81 26.84 -23.79
CA LEU A 529 25.21 27.82 -24.80
C LEU A 529 24.54 29.19 -24.68
N ARG A 530 23.41 29.32 -23.96
CA ARG A 530 22.60 30.56 -23.96
C ARG A 530 23.25 31.75 -23.27
N LYS A 531 23.99 31.55 -22.18
CA LYS A 531 24.90 32.57 -21.63
C LYS A 531 26.33 32.20 -21.99
N ARG A 532 26.92 32.91 -22.95
CA ARG A 532 28.32 32.71 -23.35
C ARG A 532 29.24 33.49 -22.41
N ASP A 533 29.43 32.98 -21.19
CA ASP A 533 30.43 33.48 -20.25
C ASP A 533 31.56 32.45 -20.08
N ALA A 534 32.72 32.89 -19.59
CA ALA A 534 33.85 32.02 -19.23
C ALA A 534 33.51 31.04 -18.08
N ALA A 535 32.28 31.12 -17.54
CA ALA A 535 31.77 30.37 -16.42
C ALA A 535 30.94 29.14 -16.83
N ALA A 536 30.78 28.71 -18.08
CA ALA A 536 29.95 27.51 -18.34
C ALA A 536 30.51 26.18 -17.75
N SER A 537 31.78 26.13 -17.32
CA SER A 537 32.31 25.05 -16.46
C SER A 537 31.60 25.02 -15.10
N SER A 538 30.97 26.14 -14.70
CA SER A 538 30.17 26.33 -13.49
C SER A 538 28.74 25.78 -13.57
N ARG A 539 28.38 25.02 -14.63
CA ARG A 539 27.05 24.37 -14.72
C ARG A 539 27.08 22.95 -15.29
N VAL A 540 28.25 22.33 -15.43
CA VAL A 540 28.39 20.97 -16.00
C VAL A 540 27.66 19.90 -15.20
N TYR A 541 27.65 20.00 -13.86
CA TYR A 541 26.88 19.06 -13.02
C TYR A 541 25.38 19.20 -13.27
N PHE A 542 24.89 20.43 -13.40
CA PHE A 542 23.48 20.70 -13.69
C PHE A 542 23.08 20.15 -15.07
N ILE A 543 23.90 20.35 -16.10
CA ILE A 543 23.64 19.82 -17.45
C ILE A 543 23.56 18.29 -17.40
N ALA A 544 24.49 17.64 -16.68
CA ALA A 544 24.44 16.19 -16.46
C ALA A 544 23.15 15.74 -15.76
N MET A 545 22.67 16.49 -14.76
CA MET A 545 21.38 16.21 -14.11
C MET A 545 20.20 16.31 -15.08
N VAL A 546 20.17 17.34 -15.94
CA VAL A 546 19.10 17.50 -16.93
C VAL A 546 19.07 16.32 -17.88
N LEU A 547 20.23 15.88 -18.37
CA LEU A 547 20.33 14.72 -19.26
C LEU A 547 19.76 13.46 -18.60
N ILE A 548 20.25 13.08 -17.42
CA ILE A 548 19.79 11.83 -16.77
C ILE A 548 18.31 11.90 -16.35
N ALA A 549 17.82 13.06 -15.91
CA ALA A 549 16.42 13.23 -15.54
C ALA A 549 15.48 13.11 -16.74
N VAL A 550 15.79 13.78 -17.86
CA VAL A 550 14.97 13.68 -19.09
C VAL A 550 15.04 12.28 -19.66
N VAL A 551 16.22 11.65 -19.67
CA VAL A 551 16.39 10.27 -20.16
C VAL A 551 15.57 9.29 -19.32
N TYR A 552 15.70 9.33 -18.00
CA TYR A 552 14.96 8.42 -17.13
C TYR A 552 13.43 8.60 -17.24
N ILE A 553 12.95 9.85 -17.36
CA ILE A 553 11.51 10.15 -17.38
C ILE A 553 10.87 9.87 -18.73
N GLY A 554 11.57 10.15 -19.83
CA GLY A 554 10.99 10.16 -21.17
C GLY A 554 11.57 9.13 -22.14
N VAL A 555 12.78 8.60 -21.93
CA VAL A 555 13.36 7.61 -22.85
C VAL A 555 12.91 6.21 -22.46
N THR A 556 12.81 5.33 -23.45
CA THR A 556 12.41 3.93 -23.29
C THR A 556 13.53 3.06 -22.71
N LYS A 557 13.22 1.81 -22.33
CA LYS A 557 14.19 0.83 -21.79
C LYS A 557 14.83 1.22 -20.44
N MET A 558 14.13 2.03 -19.65
CA MET A 558 14.63 2.51 -18.37
C MET A 558 14.33 1.52 -17.25
N HIS A 559 15.31 1.29 -16.36
CA HIS A 559 15.12 0.55 -15.11
C HIS A 559 15.01 1.48 -13.91
N GLU A 560 14.39 1.00 -12.83
CA GLU A 560 14.12 1.71 -11.56
C GLU A 560 15.33 2.44 -10.96
N ARG A 561 16.54 1.90 -11.17
CA ARG A 561 17.80 2.39 -10.62
C ARG A 561 18.58 3.33 -11.52
N TYR A 562 18.19 3.49 -12.79
CA TYR A 562 18.97 4.29 -13.75
C TYR A 562 19.04 5.79 -13.40
N LEU A 563 18.14 6.26 -12.52
CA LEU A 563 18.17 7.62 -11.98
C LEU A 563 19.28 7.84 -10.93
N PHE A 564 19.88 6.79 -10.37
CA PHE A 564 20.84 6.84 -9.25
C PHE A 564 21.94 7.93 -9.36
N PRO A 565 22.60 8.14 -10.52
CA PRO A 565 23.65 9.16 -10.64
C PRO A 565 23.19 10.57 -10.27
N ILE A 566 21.88 10.86 -10.38
CA ILE A 566 21.33 12.18 -10.05
C ILE A 566 21.58 12.57 -8.59
N LEU A 567 21.68 11.60 -7.67
CA LEU A 567 21.84 11.86 -6.24
C LEU A 567 23.19 12.52 -5.95
N LEU A 568 24.26 12.00 -6.55
CA LEU A 568 25.60 12.57 -6.42
C LEU A 568 25.73 13.86 -7.24
N LEU A 569 25.15 13.90 -8.45
CA LEU A 569 25.14 15.09 -9.29
C LEU A 569 24.40 16.27 -8.65
N ALA A 570 23.29 16.04 -7.94
CA ALA A 570 22.53 17.10 -7.26
C ALA A 570 23.32 17.75 -6.13
N VAL A 571 24.08 16.97 -5.36
CA VAL A 571 24.97 17.49 -4.31
C VAL A 571 26.07 18.35 -4.90
N LEU A 572 26.67 17.92 -6.01
CA LEU A 572 27.75 18.66 -6.66
C LEU A 572 27.25 19.89 -7.44
N ALA A 573 26.07 19.81 -8.04
CA ALA A 573 25.38 20.95 -8.63
C ALA A 573 25.03 21.99 -7.55
N PHE A 574 24.67 21.56 -6.33
CA PHE A 574 24.55 22.46 -5.18
C PHE A 574 25.90 23.09 -4.82
N LEU A 575 26.98 22.32 -4.66
CA LEU A 575 28.30 22.88 -4.33
C LEU A 575 28.81 23.86 -5.39
N GLN A 576 28.43 23.66 -6.65
CA GLN A 576 28.81 24.50 -7.77
C GLN A 576 27.96 25.79 -7.86
N SER A 577 26.65 25.71 -7.62
CA SER A 577 25.72 26.86 -7.75
C SER A 577 25.47 27.59 -6.43
N LEU A 578 25.71 26.93 -5.30
CA LEU A 578 25.30 27.29 -3.94
C LEU A 578 23.81 27.59 -3.78
N ASP A 579 22.98 27.20 -4.75
CA ASP A 579 21.55 27.46 -4.74
C ASP A 579 20.81 26.40 -3.91
N ARG A 580 20.18 26.84 -2.81
CA ARG A 580 19.49 25.96 -1.86
C ARG A 580 18.38 25.10 -2.50
N ARG A 581 17.85 25.51 -3.65
CA ARG A 581 16.81 24.76 -4.36
C ARG A 581 17.33 23.44 -4.93
N MET A 582 18.62 23.33 -5.23
CA MET A 582 19.24 22.07 -5.63
C MET A 582 19.16 21.01 -4.52
N LEU A 583 19.17 21.42 -3.26
CA LEU A 583 18.98 20.50 -2.12
C LEU A 583 17.56 19.96 -2.04
N ALA A 584 16.56 20.74 -2.49
CA ALA A 584 15.18 20.26 -2.58
C ALA A 584 15.03 19.22 -3.72
N VAL A 585 15.71 19.44 -4.84
CA VAL A 585 15.80 18.45 -5.93
C VAL A 585 16.51 17.17 -5.45
N PHE A 586 17.62 17.29 -4.73
CA PHE A 586 18.30 16.16 -4.11
C PHE A 586 17.36 15.38 -3.17
N LEU A 587 16.65 16.05 -2.26
CA LEU A 587 15.69 15.39 -1.37
C LEU A 587 14.60 14.68 -2.18
N GLY A 588 13.99 15.34 -3.16
CA GLY A 588 12.93 14.75 -3.98
C GLY A 588 13.38 13.51 -4.74
N TYR A 589 14.52 13.57 -5.42
CA TYR A 589 15.06 12.40 -6.13
C TYR A 589 15.56 11.31 -5.19
N SER A 590 16.02 11.66 -3.98
CA SER A 590 16.37 10.66 -2.96
C SER A 590 15.15 9.85 -2.54
N LEU A 591 14.02 10.51 -2.32
CA LEU A 591 12.77 9.85 -1.91
C LEU A 591 12.19 9.01 -3.05
N THR A 592 12.11 9.55 -4.26
CA THR A 592 11.53 8.84 -5.42
C THR A 592 12.39 7.66 -5.86
N SER A 593 13.72 7.80 -5.92
CA SER A 593 14.62 6.68 -6.21
C SER A 593 14.55 5.61 -5.12
N PHE A 594 14.49 5.99 -3.84
CA PHE A 594 14.32 5.03 -2.75
C PHE A 594 13.01 4.24 -2.87
N VAL A 595 11.91 4.93 -3.13
CA VAL A 595 10.60 4.31 -3.34
C VAL A 595 10.65 3.37 -4.54
N ASN A 596 11.14 3.81 -5.69
CA ASN A 596 11.15 2.98 -6.88
C ASN A 596 11.99 1.71 -6.70
N MET A 597 13.22 1.83 -6.19
CA MET A 597 14.10 0.66 -6.01
C MET A 597 13.57 -0.28 -4.94
N THR A 598 13.18 0.22 -3.77
CA THR A 598 12.71 -0.67 -2.67
C THR A 598 11.42 -1.38 -3.07
N TYR A 599 10.48 -0.66 -3.70
CA TYR A 599 9.21 -1.24 -4.11
C TYR A 599 9.40 -2.35 -5.16
N VAL A 600 10.29 -2.12 -6.15
CA VAL A 600 10.63 -3.15 -7.15
C VAL A 600 11.36 -4.33 -6.51
N LEU A 601 12.27 -4.08 -5.56
CA LEU A 601 12.99 -5.13 -4.87
C LEU A 601 12.05 -6.02 -4.05
N ASP A 602 11.09 -5.42 -3.34
CA ASP A 602 10.12 -6.19 -2.56
C ASP A 602 9.19 -7.00 -3.48
N TYR A 603 8.69 -6.39 -4.57
CA TYR A 603 7.87 -7.10 -5.56
C TYR A 603 8.64 -8.19 -6.29
N SER A 604 9.96 -8.10 -6.43
CA SER A 604 10.75 -9.13 -7.12
C SER A 604 10.66 -10.51 -6.48
N THR A 605 10.20 -10.59 -5.22
CA THR A 605 9.91 -11.85 -4.52
C THR A 605 8.57 -12.47 -4.92
N ILE A 606 7.73 -11.71 -5.65
CA ILE A 606 6.35 -12.04 -6.04
C ILE A 606 6.24 -12.09 -7.57
N THR A 607 6.66 -11.02 -8.26
CA THR A 607 6.55 -10.86 -9.71
C THR A 607 7.66 -9.95 -10.25
N THR A 608 8.00 -10.12 -11.53
CA THR A 608 8.95 -9.27 -12.25
C THR A 608 8.32 -7.95 -12.72
N ASN A 609 7.00 -7.92 -12.93
CA ASN A 609 6.25 -6.75 -13.39
C ASN A 609 5.49 -6.12 -12.23
N VAL A 610 5.95 -4.97 -11.75
CA VAL A 610 5.28 -4.25 -10.66
C VAL A 610 3.89 -3.78 -11.12
N PRO A 611 2.80 -4.13 -10.40
CA PRO A 611 1.45 -3.74 -10.79
C PRO A 611 1.25 -2.23 -10.69
N PHE A 612 0.46 -1.67 -11.61
CA PHE A 612 0.10 -0.26 -11.56
C PHE A 612 -0.86 0.01 -10.39
N ASN A 613 -0.39 0.82 -9.45
CA ASN A 613 -1.15 1.22 -8.29
C ASN A 613 -0.82 2.65 -7.86
N GLY A 614 -1.45 3.12 -6.79
CA GLY A 614 -1.29 4.49 -6.31
C GLY A 614 0.15 4.87 -5.92
N ILE A 615 0.98 3.94 -5.46
CA ILE A 615 2.39 4.21 -5.13
C ILE A 615 3.20 4.48 -6.40
N VAL A 616 3.03 3.62 -7.42
CA VAL A 616 3.65 3.79 -8.74
C VAL A 616 3.21 5.11 -9.38
N LEU A 617 1.91 5.41 -9.34
CA LEU A 617 1.33 6.65 -9.86
C LEU A 617 1.94 7.88 -9.17
N LEU A 618 1.92 7.94 -7.83
CA LEU A 618 2.42 9.10 -7.09
C LEU A 618 3.92 9.31 -7.28
N CYS A 619 4.71 8.24 -7.30
CA CYS A 619 6.15 8.34 -7.51
C CYS A 619 6.47 8.83 -8.94
N SER A 620 5.76 8.31 -9.94
CA SER A 620 5.90 8.74 -11.34
C SER A 620 5.56 10.23 -11.52
N LEU A 621 4.45 10.69 -10.94
CA LEU A 621 4.07 12.11 -10.95
C LEU A 621 5.08 12.98 -10.21
N ALA A 622 5.63 12.50 -9.09
CA ALA A 622 6.67 13.21 -8.35
C ALA A 622 7.96 13.36 -9.18
N ASN A 623 8.38 12.33 -9.91
CA ASN A 623 9.53 12.39 -10.82
C ASN A 623 9.33 13.44 -11.93
N ILE A 624 8.17 13.46 -12.57
CA ILE A 624 7.84 14.48 -13.58
C ILE A 624 7.85 15.88 -12.96
N GLY A 625 7.24 16.06 -11.79
CA GLY A 625 7.24 17.33 -11.06
C GLY A 625 8.66 17.80 -10.69
N LEU A 626 9.54 16.88 -10.30
CA LEU A 626 10.94 17.17 -9.99
C LEU A 626 11.73 17.56 -11.24
N LEU A 627 11.48 16.96 -12.39
CA LEU A 627 12.07 17.40 -13.66
C LEU A 627 11.62 18.81 -14.03
N LEU A 628 10.32 19.10 -13.98
CA LEU A 628 9.81 20.44 -14.26
C LEU A 628 10.41 21.47 -13.29
N TYR A 629 10.53 21.12 -12.01
CA TYR A 629 11.17 21.99 -11.02
C TYR A 629 12.68 22.16 -11.27
N LEU A 630 13.39 21.11 -11.67
CA LEU A 630 14.80 21.16 -12.07
C LEU A 630 15.01 22.10 -13.25
N LEU A 631 14.18 22.00 -14.29
CA LEU A 631 14.23 22.89 -15.46
C LEU A 631 13.93 24.35 -15.09
N TYR A 632 12.94 24.58 -14.22
CA TYR A 632 12.64 25.90 -13.67
C TYR A 632 13.81 26.49 -12.88
N ILE A 633 14.44 25.71 -11.99
CA ILE A 633 15.63 26.15 -11.25
C ILE A 633 16.76 26.46 -12.23
N GLY A 634 16.99 25.60 -13.22
CA GLY A 634 17.99 25.83 -14.26
C GLY A 634 17.81 27.16 -14.96
N TYR A 635 16.58 27.45 -15.37
CA TYR A 635 16.22 28.72 -16.01
C TYR A 635 16.43 29.91 -15.06
N ASP A 636 15.99 29.80 -13.82
CA ASP A 636 16.08 30.89 -12.85
C ASP A 636 17.54 31.19 -12.45
N THR A 637 18.33 30.15 -12.19
CA THR A 637 19.72 30.24 -11.75
C THR A 637 20.65 30.62 -12.92
N TYR A 638 20.65 29.85 -14.01
CA TYR A 638 21.67 29.99 -15.06
C TYR A 638 21.27 30.94 -16.19
N ILE A 639 19.97 31.17 -16.43
CA ILE A 639 19.52 32.10 -17.47
C ILE A 639 19.17 33.45 -16.83
N SER A 640 18.27 33.46 -15.85
CA SER A 640 17.81 34.69 -15.18
C SER A 640 18.83 35.24 -14.17
N GLY A 641 19.85 34.46 -13.78
CA GLY A 641 20.89 34.89 -12.84
C GLY A 641 20.43 35.01 -11.38
N ARG A 642 19.26 34.48 -11.04
CA ARG A 642 18.69 34.55 -9.69
C ARG A 642 19.14 33.33 -8.89
N ILE A 643 20.18 33.51 -8.08
CA ILE A 643 20.68 32.50 -7.14
C ILE A 643 20.01 32.70 -5.79
N LYS A 644 19.55 31.60 -5.16
CA LYS A 644 19.01 31.60 -3.79
C LYS A 644 19.97 30.88 -2.86
N PRO A 645 20.96 31.57 -2.27
CA PRO A 645 21.96 30.91 -1.45
C PRO A 645 21.36 30.31 -0.17
N VAL A 646 22.10 29.39 0.44
CA VAL A 646 21.84 29.00 1.83
C VAL A 646 22.32 30.13 2.74
N GLU A 647 21.37 30.98 3.15
CA GLU A 647 21.61 32.08 4.08
C GLU A 647 22.09 31.54 5.44
N PRO A 648 23.31 31.90 5.89
CA PRO A 648 23.75 31.66 7.26
C PRO A 648 22.76 32.29 8.23
N LEU A 649 22.51 31.63 9.35
CA LEU A 649 21.62 32.18 10.37
C LEU A 649 22.32 33.37 11.05
N LEU A 650 21.99 34.61 10.65
CA LEU A 650 22.59 35.81 11.23
C LEU A 650 22.16 35.98 12.70
N PRO A 651 23.00 36.58 13.57
CA PRO A 651 22.58 36.92 14.94
C PRO A 651 21.29 37.76 14.97
N SER A 652 21.16 38.72 14.04
CA SER A 652 19.96 39.54 13.87
C SER A 652 18.75 38.74 13.36
N GLU A 653 18.95 37.66 12.61
CA GLU A 653 17.87 36.73 12.24
C GLU A 653 17.45 35.84 13.40
N ALA A 654 18.39 35.40 14.24
CA ALA A 654 18.09 34.68 15.47
C ALA A 654 17.28 35.55 16.43
N GLU A 655 17.67 36.82 16.58
CA GLU A 655 16.88 37.83 17.28
C GLU A 655 15.52 38.03 16.61
N ARG A 656 15.43 38.14 15.28
CA ARG A 656 14.15 38.23 14.58
C ARG A 656 13.27 37.01 14.80
N GLU A 657 13.82 35.80 14.77
CA GLU A 657 13.10 34.55 15.06
C GLU A 657 12.58 34.53 16.51
N ASP A 658 13.38 35.02 17.46
CA ASP A 658 12.99 35.17 18.86
C ASP A 658 11.89 36.22 19.03
N HIS A 659 12.01 37.36 18.35
CA HIS A 659 11.00 38.40 18.30
C HIS A 659 9.71 37.95 17.60
N GLU A 660 9.78 37.13 16.55
CA GLU A 660 8.64 36.51 15.88
C GLU A 660 7.96 35.49 16.81
N ALA A 661 8.73 34.65 17.49
CA ALA A 661 8.21 33.66 18.44
C ALA A 661 7.52 34.34 19.64
N LEU A 662 8.09 35.44 20.14
CA LEU A 662 7.59 36.20 21.28
C LEU A 662 6.69 37.37 20.87
N ALA A 663 6.33 37.50 19.59
CA ALA A 663 5.65 38.69 19.05
C ALA A 663 4.37 39.06 19.81
N ALA A 664 3.69 38.08 20.37
CA ALA A 664 2.45 38.26 21.11
C ALA A 664 2.62 38.61 22.61
N PHE A 665 3.86 38.71 23.09
CA PHE A 665 4.21 39.10 24.47
C PHE A 665 4.95 40.45 24.51
N LYS A 666 4.89 41.25 23.43
CA LYS A 666 5.48 42.60 23.37
C LYS A 666 4.83 43.56 24.36
N THR A 667 5.61 44.50 24.91
CA THR A 667 5.12 45.55 25.82
C THR A 667 4.10 46.43 25.11
N GLY A 668 2.94 46.70 25.74
CA GLY A 668 1.88 47.49 25.11
C GLY A 668 1.22 46.83 23.90
N ALA A 669 1.53 45.55 23.61
CA ALA A 669 0.61 44.74 22.82
C ALA A 669 -0.70 44.74 23.60
N ALA A 670 -1.67 45.56 23.16
CA ALA A 670 -3.06 45.35 23.51
C ALA A 670 -3.25 43.86 23.45
N SER A 671 -3.79 43.26 24.52
CA SER A 671 -4.21 41.87 24.51
C SER A 671 -5.03 41.72 23.23
N ARG A 672 -4.41 41.30 22.12
CA ARG A 672 -5.08 41.07 20.83
C ARG A 672 -5.86 39.75 20.92
N MET A 673 -6.12 39.31 22.15
CA MET A 673 -7.37 38.73 22.57
C MET A 673 -8.36 39.81 23.01
N THR A 674 -8.53 40.91 22.25
CA THR A 674 -9.89 41.34 22.00
C THR A 674 -10.51 40.12 21.40
N GLN A 675 -11.43 39.52 22.17
CA GLN A 675 -12.44 38.66 21.63
C GLN A 675 -12.98 39.35 20.37
N SER A 676 -12.41 39.06 19.20
CA SER A 676 -13.22 38.91 18.00
C SER A 676 -14.09 37.75 18.38
N ALA A 677 -15.16 38.06 19.12
CA ALA A 677 -16.04 37.08 19.66
C ALA A 677 -16.50 36.34 18.41
N ASN A 678 -16.19 35.04 18.33
CA ASN A 678 -16.82 34.12 17.39
C ASN A 678 -18.31 33.96 17.80
N ARG A 679 -18.94 35.05 18.24
CA ARG A 679 -20.35 35.18 18.54
C ARG A 679 -21.03 35.14 17.20
N PHE A 680 -21.94 34.20 17.08
CA PHE A 680 -22.82 34.12 15.95
C PHE A 680 -23.67 35.40 15.89
N VAL A 681 -23.63 36.07 14.76
CA VAL A 681 -24.55 37.18 14.48
C VAL A 681 -25.89 36.61 13.98
N ARG A 682 -26.95 37.41 13.93
CA ARG A 682 -28.26 36.97 13.39
C ARG A 682 -28.14 36.30 12.01
N LYS A 683 -27.25 36.82 11.16
CA LYS A 683 -26.94 36.24 9.84
C LYS A 683 -26.40 34.81 9.93
N ASP A 684 -25.60 34.48 10.96
CA ASP A 684 -25.07 33.12 11.14
C ASP A 684 -26.20 32.13 11.44
N TRP A 685 -27.08 32.46 12.37
CA TRP A 685 -28.23 31.63 12.72
C TRP A 685 -29.20 31.45 11.56
N LEU A 686 -29.49 32.51 10.81
CA LEU A 686 -30.36 32.44 9.64
C LEU A 686 -29.79 31.55 8.53
N LEU A 687 -28.52 31.75 8.15
CA LEU A 687 -27.91 30.97 7.07
C LEU A 687 -27.72 29.50 7.47
N MET A 688 -27.20 29.25 8.68
CA MET A 688 -27.04 27.91 9.21
C MET A 688 -28.38 27.19 9.33
N GLY A 689 -29.40 27.85 9.91
CA GLY A 689 -30.75 27.31 10.05
C GLY A 689 -31.43 27.04 8.71
N ALA A 690 -31.37 27.98 7.77
CA ALA A 690 -31.98 27.83 6.45
C ALA A 690 -31.37 26.67 5.65
N ILE A 691 -30.04 26.58 5.56
CA ILE A 691 -29.37 25.50 4.83
C ILE A 691 -29.69 24.14 5.49
N THR A 692 -29.62 24.07 6.82
CA THR A 692 -29.90 22.84 7.58
C THR A 692 -31.35 22.41 7.42
N LEU A 693 -32.31 23.34 7.44
CA LEU A 693 -33.73 23.05 7.26
C LEU A 693 -34.03 22.55 5.84
N ILE A 694 -33.54 23.25 4.81
CA ILE A 694 -33.74 22.84 3.41
C ILE A 694 -33.14 21.45 3.17
N TYR A 695 -31.89 21.23 3.58
CA TYR A 695 -31.26 19.92 3.46
C TYR A 695 -32.01 18.85 4.26
N GLY A 696 -32.42 19.16 5.50
CA GLY A 696 -33.17 18.24 6.35
C GLY A 696 -34.48 17.77 5.71
N ILE A 697 -35.24 18.68 5.09
CA ILE A 697 -36.45 18.34 4.33
C ILE A 697 -36.11 17.38 3.18
N VAL A 698 -35.09 17.68 2.39
CA VAL A 698 -34.67 16.85 1.23
C VAL A 698 -34.12 15.49 1.68
N ALA A 699 -33.38 15.44 2.80
CA ALA A 699 -32.78 14.23 3.34
C ALA A 699 -33.84 13.29 3.94
N LEU A 700 -34.86 13.84 4.61
CA LEU A 700 -35.96 13.07 5.21
C LEU A 700 -37.04 12.67 4.19
N PHE A 701 -37.09 13.34 3.04
CA PHE A 701 -38.07 13.02 2.00
C PHE A 701 -37.84 11.62 1.42
N GLN A 702 -38.87 10.77 1.50
CA GLN A 702 -38.84 9.37 1.07
C GLN A 702 -37.65 8.59 1.65
N LEU A 703 -37.40 8.74 2.95
CA LEU A 703 -36.30 8.03 3.61
C LEU A 703 -36.55 6.52 3.69
N GLY A 704 -37.81 6.13 3.85
CA GLY A 704 -38.28 4.75 3.95
C GLY A 704 -39.73 4.73 4.40
N GLU A 705 -40.41 3.60 4.22
CA GLU A 705 -41.74 3.40 4.80
C GLU A 705 -41.65 3.35 6.34
N MET A 706 -42.67 3.91 7.00
CA MET A 706 -42.77 3.96 8.47
C MET A 706 -43.58 2.79 9.06
N LYS A 707 -43.98 1.85 8.21
CA LYS A 707 -44.69 0.63 8.58
C LYS A 707 -44.00 -0.54 7.90
N GLY A 708 -44.00 -1.67 8.57
CA GLY A 708 -43.46 -2.94 8.07
C GLY A 708 -43.79 -4.04 9.08
N PRO A 709 -43.73 -5.32 8.68
CA PRO A 709 -44.01 -6.43 9.58
C PRO A 709 -43.13 -6.40 10.84
N GLN A 710 -43.73 -6.61 12.01
CA GLN A 710 -43.11 -6.56 13.32
C GLN A 710 -43.12 -7.93 14.01
N SER A 711 -44.23 -8.68 13.88
CA SER A 711 -44.38 -10.00 14.47
C SER A 711 -43.43 -10.98 13.76
N ALA A 712 -42.94 -12.02 14.46
CA ALA A 712 -41.97 -12.95 13.87
C ALA A 712 -42.23 -14.37 14.34
N TRP A 713 -42.25 -15.30 13.39
CA TRP A 713 -42.25 -16.74 13.61
C TRP A 713 -40.86 -17.33 13.33
N GLN A 714 -40.43 -18.25 14.18
CA GLN A 714 -39.17 -18.97 14.05
C GLN A 714 -39.36 -20.45 14.39
N PRO A 715 -39.11 -21.38 13.45
CA PRO A 715 -39.12 -22.80 13.75
C PRO A 715 -37.94 -23.18 14.65
N GLU A 716 -38.18 -24.09 15.59
CA GLU A 716 -37.18 -24.68 16.49
C GLU A 716 -36.38 -25.78 15.76
N SER A 717 -37.06 -26.64 15.02
CA SER A 717 -36.45 -27.86 14.45
C SER A 717 -36.87 -28.11 13.00
N ALA A 718 -36.02 -28.84 12.28
CA ALA A 718 -36.35 -29.33 10.95
C ALA A 718 -37.56 -30.28 10.99
N GLY A 719 -38.42 -30.22 9.97
CA GLY A 719 -39.64 -31.00 9.84
C GLY A 719 -40.90 -30.35 10.42
N GLN A 720 -40.79 -29.23 11.14
CA GLN A 720 -41.96 -28.44 11.54
C GLN A 720 -42.68 -27.91 10.31
N SER A 721 -43.99 -28.11 10.22
CA SER A 721 -44.79 -27.71 9.07
C SER A 721 -46.18 -27.24 9.46
N PHE A 722 -46.74 -26.35 8.66
CA PHE A 722 -48.13 -25.90 8.76
C PHE A 722 -48.68 -25.67 7.34
N TYR A 723 -49.99 -25.65 7.18
CA TYR A 723 -50.60 -25.27 5.91
C TYR A 723 -51.79 -24.34 6.09
N VAL A 724 -52.02 -23.49 5.10
CA VAL A 724 -53.12 -22.52 5.05
C VAL A 724 -54.20 -22.94 4.06
N ASP A 725 -55.46 -22.62 4.35
CA ASP A 725 -56.62 -22.81 3.47
C ASP A 725 -57.04 -21.46 2.86
N LEU A 726 -57.10 -21.40 1.52
CA LEU A 726 -57.55 -20.24 0.75
C LEU A 726 -59.07 -20.24 0.51
N GLY A 727 -59.80 -21.22 1.03
CA GLY A 727 -61.25 -21.39 0.93
C GLY A 727 -61.69 -22.19 -0.30
N ASP A 728 -61.17 -21.84 -1.47
CA ASP A 728 -61.43 -22.50 -2.76
C ASP A 728 -60.13 -22.65 -3.57
N VAL A 729 -60.15 -23.48 -4.63
CA VAL A 729 -59.02 -23.57 -5.57
C VAL A 729 -58.85 -22.24 -6.32
N LYS A 730 -57.68 -21.61 -6.19
CA LYS A 730 -57.31 -20.36 -6.86
C LYS A 730 -56.14 -20.58 -7.82
N GLN A 731 -56.13 -19.82 -8.91
CA GLN A 731 -54.95 -19.70 -9.77
C GLN A 731 -53.97 -18.70 -9.13
N LEU A 732 -52.84 -19.20 -8.65
CA LEU A 732 -51.83 -18.42 -7.95
C LEU A 732 -50.90 -17.69 -8.95
N ASP A 733 -50.36 -16.55 -8.53
CA ASP A 733 -49.31 -15.80 -9.22
C ASP A 733 -47.95 -16.03 -8.56
N ARG A 734 -47.88 -15.74 -7.25
CA ARG A 734 -46.65 -15.78 -6.44
C ARG A 734 -46.97 -15.89 -4.97
N ILE A 735 -45.97 -16.31 -4.20
CA ILE A 735 -45.92 -16.22 -2.74
C ILE A 735 -44.85 -15.20 -2.39
N ASN A 736 -45.20 -14.22 -1.56
CA ASN A 736 -44.24 -13.29 -1.00
C ASN A 736 -44.04 -13.56 0.48
N SER A 737 -42.80 -13.44 0.95
CA SER A 737 -42.48 -13.50 2.37
C SER A 737 -41.54 -12.38 2.78
N PHE A 738 -41.74 -11.85 4.00
CA PHE A 738 -40.85 -10.87 4.59
C PHE A 738 -39.81 -11.56 5.47
N GLY A 739 -38.55 -11.52 5.02
CA GLY A 739 -37.45 -12.23 5.65
C GLY A 739 -37.08 -11.65 7.01
N GLY A 740 -36.87 -12.52 8.00
CA GLY A 740 -36.32 -12.16 9.31
C GLY A 740 -34.82 -12.44 9.41
N VAL A 741 -34.33 -12.63 10.64
CA VAL A 741 -32.90 -12.88 10.90
C VAL A 741 -32.58 -14.37 10.87
N GLY A 742 -31.29 -14.69 10.71
CA GLY A 742 -30.79 -16.06 10.69
C GLY A 742 -30.67 -16.64 9.28
N THR A 743 -30.42 -17.94 9.20
CA THR A 743 -30.24 -18.68 7.94
C THR A 743 -30.81 -20.08 8.08
N GLY A 744 -31.43 -20.58 7.02
CA GLY A 744 -32.01 -21.92 7.00
C GLY A 744 -32.65 -22.22 5.66
N LYS A 745 -33.48 -23.25 5.62
CA LYS A 745 -34.16 -23.72 4.42
C LYS A 745 -35.60 -24.08 4.72
N PHE A 746 -36.50 -23.75 3.82
CA PHE A 746 -37.89 -24.17 3.90
C PHE A 746 -38.41 -24.50 2.51
N LYS A 747 -39.51 -25.25 2.45
CA LYS A 747 -40.18 -25.56 1.19
C LYS A 747 -41.66 -25.19 1.24
N TYR A 748 -42.18 -24.76 0.10
CA TYR A 748 -43.62 -24.67 -0.14
C TYR A 748 -44.11 -25.93 -0.87
N GLU A 749 -45.25 -26.45 -0.43
CA GLU A 749 -45.93 -27.60 -1.03
C GLU A 749 -47.39 -27.21 -1.26
N PHE A 750 -48.00 -27.65 -2.37
CA PHE A 750 -49.32 -27.19 -2.80
C PHE A 750 -50.31 -28.34 -2.90
N SER A 751 -51.57 -28.07 -2.57
CA SER A 751 -52.64 -29.05 -2.70
C SER A 751 -53.96 -28.40 -3.11
N GLN A 752 -54.77 -29.13 -3.87
CA GLN A 752 -56.16 -28.73 -4.18
C GLN A 752 -57.17 -29.36 -3.22
N ASN A 753 -56.84 -30.49 -2.59
CA ASN A 753 -57.76 -31.29 -1.76
C ASN A 753 -57.29 -31.48 -0.30
N GLY A 754 -56.08 -31.01 0.05
CA GLY A 754 -55.50 -31.09 1.40
C GLY A 754 -54.86 -32.44 1.74
N ILE A 755 -54.89 -33.40 0.81
CA ILE A 755 -54.36 -34.76 0.99
C ILE A 755 -53.14 -34.98 0.07
N ASP A 756 -53.28 -34.61 -1.21
CA ASP A 756 -52.23 -34.78 -2.21
C ASP A 756 -51.37 -33.50 -2.26
N TRP A 757 -50.13 -33.60 -1.81
CA TRP A 757 -49.17 -32.48 -1.75
C TRP A 757 -48.14 -32.61 -2.86
N ASP A 758 -48.27 -31.77 -3.88
CA ASP A 758 -47.43 -31.78 -5.08
C ASP A 758 -46.73 -30.42 -5.28
N GLN A 759 -45.86 -30.34 -6.29
CA GLN A 759 -45.19 -29.12 -6.75
C GLN A 759 -44.35 -28.41 -5.67
N VAL A 760 -43.33 -29.12 -5.17
CA VAL A 760 -42.43 -28.62 -4.11
C VAL A 760 -41.53 -27.49 -4.62
N MET A 761 -41.51 -26.36 -3.91
CA MET A 761 -40.55 -25.27 -4.11
C MET A 761 -39.64 -25.13 -2.89
N GLU A 762 -38.37 -25.51 -3.01
CA GLU A 762 -37.38 -25.35 -1.94
C GLU A 762 -36.73 -23.97 -2.01
N ILE A 763 -36.63 -23.29 -0.88
CA ILE A 763 -36.14 -21.92 -0.76
C ILE A 763 -35.06 -21.86 0.31
N ASP A 764 -33.92 -21.29 -0.09
CA ASP A 764 -32.83 -20.96 0.80
C ASP A 764 -33.10 -19.61 1.48
N SER A 765 -33.34 -19.63 2.78
CA SER A 765 -33.35 -18.42 3.60
C SER A 765 -31.91 -18.01 3.88
N SER A 766 -31.33 -17.23 2.97
CA SER A 766 -29.95 -16.75 3.08
C SER A 766 -29.83 -15.46 3.90
N HIS A 767 -28.62 -15.15 4.34
CA HIS A 767 -28.29 -13.94 5.10
C HIS A 767 -28.42 -12.64 4.28
N VAL A 768 -28.67 -12.73 2.97
CA VAL A 768 -28.72 -11.58 2.04
C VAL A 768 -30.15 -11.00 1.93
N ALA A 769 -31.18 -11.76 2.30
CA ALA A 769 -32.59 -11.36 2.18
C ALA A 769 -33.25 -11.12 3.55
N VAL A 770 -32.68 -10.20 4.33
CA VAL A 770 -33.14 -9.85 5.69
C VAL A 770 -33.90 -8.54 5.67
N PHE A 771 -35.07 -8.48 6.32
CA PHE A 771 -35.95 -7.31 6.36
C PHE A 771 -36.30 -6.74 4.98
N THR A 772 -36.64 -7.65 4.07
CA THR A 772 -37.11 -7.30 2.73
C THR A 772 -38.14 -8.33 2.27
N TRP A 773 -39.02 -7.90 1.36
CA TRP A 773 -39.95 -8.79 0.68
C TRP A 773 -39.20 -9.61 -0.36
N THR A 774 -39.38 -10.92 -0.32
CA THR A 774 -38.93 -11.85 -1.36
C THR A 774 -40.13 -12.46 -2.04
N SER A 775 -40.01 -12.76 -3.33
CA SER A 775 -41.12 -13.25 -4.15
C SER A 775 -40.75 -14.55 -4.84
N GLN A 776 -41.65 -15.52 -4.76
CA GLN A 776 -41.50 -16.86 -5.33
C GLN A 776 -42.65 -17.10 -6.31
N PRO A 777 -42.39 -17.17 -7.62
CA PRO A 777 -43.42 -17.43 -8.62
C PRO A 777 -44.14 -18.75 -8.34
N ALA A 778 -45.47 -18.71 -8.35
CA ALA A 778 -46.34 -19.85 -8.03
C ALA A 778 -47.44 -19.96 -9.10
N ALA A 779 -47.07 -20.12 -10.37
CA ALA A 779 -47.98 -20.13 -11.51
C ALA A 779 -48.80 -21.44 -11.64
N LEU A 780 -49.54 -21.80 -10.59
CA LEU A 780 -50.25 -23.08 -10.44
C LEU A 780 -51.60 -22.92 -9.74
N GLN A 781 -52.43 -23.96 -9.74
CA GLN A 781 -53.71 -23.99 -9.02
C GLN A 781 -53.58 -24.67 -7.66
N ALA A 782 -53.97 -23.97 -6.60
CA ALA A 782 -53.96 -24.52 -5.25
C ALA A 782 -55.11 -23.95 -4.41
N ARG A 783 -55.58 -24.76 -3.45
CA ARG A 783 -56.43 -24.32 -2.34
C ARG A 783 -55.62 -24.24 -1.04
N TYR A 784 -54.70 -25.18 -0.86
CA TYR A 784 -53.85 -25.26 0.32
C TYR A 784 -52.40 -25.01 -0.03
N VAL A 785 -51.72 -24.22 0.81
CA VAL A 785 -50.28 -23.95 0.71
C VAL A 785 -49.63 -24.34 2.02
N LYS A 786 -48.68 -25.27 1.96
CA LYS A 786 -47.94 -25.78 3.12
C LYS A 786 -46.54 -25.21 3.13
N LEU A 787 -46.08 -24.79 4.30
CA LEU A 787 -44.68 -24.46 4.56
C LEU A 787 -44.08 -25.55 5.47
N THR A 788 -42.96 -26.12 5.04
CA THR A 788 -42.19 -27.08 5.83
C THR A 788 -40.77 -26.56 6.05
N ALA A 789 -40.34 -26.42 7.31
CA ALA A 789 -38.96 -26.07 7.65
C ALA A 789 -38.03 -27.26 7.36
N VAL A 790 -37.17 -27.13 6.35
CA VAL A 790 -36.19 -28.16 5.97
C VAL A 790 -34.95 -28.07 6.85
N GLN A 791 -34.52 -26.85 7.16
CA GLN A 791 -33.45 -26.53 8.08
C GLN A 791 -33.88 -25.33 8.94
N SER A 792 -33.96 -25.52 10.26
CA SER A 792 -34.28 -24.44 11.19
C SER A 792 -33.11 -23.45 11.32
N GLY A 793 -33.38 -22.28 11.92
CA GLY A 793 -32.37 -21.22 12.10
C GLY A 793 -32.65 -19.91 11.39
N PHE A 794 -33.75 -19.81 10.63
CA PHE A 794 -34.28 -18.56 10.06
C PHE A 794 -35.52 -18.10 10.82
N SER A 795 -35.83 -16.81 10.80
CA SER A 795 -37.14 -16.27 11.18
C SER A 795 -37.83 -15.63 9.97
N MET A 796 -39.15 -15.55 10.03
CA MET A 796 -40.00 -14.90 9.02
C MET A 796 -41.00 -14.02 9.74
N HIS A 797 -41.27 -12.83 9.20
CA HIS A 797 -42.21 -11.91 9.82
C HIS A 797 -43.60 -12.00 9.21
N GLU A 798 -43.72 -12.19 7.90
CA GLU A 798 -45.03 -12.21 7.23
C GLU A 798 -44.99 -13.10 5.99
N LEU A 799 -46.11 -13.76 5.66
CA LEU A 799 -46.27 -14.65 4.52
C LEU A 799 -47.57 -14.35 3.76
N VAL A 800 -47.48 -14.02 2.48
CA VAL A 800 -48.60 -13.52 1.68
C VAL A 800 -48.70 -14.30 0.37
N ILE A 801 -49.92 -14.59 -0.08
CA ILE A 801 -50.18 -15.33 -1.32
C ILE A 801 -51.01 -14.47 -2.26
N TYR A 802 -50.63 -14.40 -3.54
CA TYR A 802 -51.32 -13.60 -4.55
C TYR A 802 -51.97 -14.48 -5.63
N ALA A 803 -53.16 -14.08 -6.08
CA ALA A 803 -53.82 -14.68 -7.24
C ALA A 803 -53.38 -14.02 -8.55
N GLN A 804 -53.45 -14.79 -9.64
CA GLN A 804 -53.17 -14.27 -10.98
C GLN A 804 -54.09 -13.09 -11.33
N GLY A 805 -53.49 -11.98 -11.75
CA GLY A 805 -54.21 -10.76 -12.12
C GLY A 805 -54.59 -9.84 -10.95
N SER A 806 -54.24 -10.20 -9.70
CA SER A 806 -54.44 -9.36 -8.51
C SER A 806 -53.11 -8.98 -7.85
N LYS A 807 -52.96 -7.70 -7.47
CA LYS A 807 -51.87 -7.24 -6.60
C LYS A 807 -52.28 -7.15 -5.12
N GLU A 808 -53.52 -7.52 -4.80
CA GLU A 808 -54.02 -7.61 -3.44
C GLU A 808 -53.81 -9.04 -2.89
N PRO A 809 -53.38 -9.18 -1.63
CA PRO A 809 -53.27 -10.47 -0.93
C PRO A 809 -54.56 -11.29 -0.95
N LEU A 810 -54.44 -12.61 -1.07
CA LEU A 810 -55.57 -13.52 -0.82
C LEU A 810 -55.84 -13.61 0.68
N PRO A 811 -57.11 -13.56 1.13
CA PRO A 811 -57.45 -13.78 2.52
C PRO A 811 -57.19 -15.25 2.92
N ILE A 812 -56.58 -15.45 4.08
CA ILE A 812 -56.39 -16.77 4.68
C ILE A 812 -57.66 -17.14 5.46
N VAL A 813 -58.36 -18.20 5.04
CA VAL A 813 -59.63 -18.64 5.66
C VAL A 813 -59.38 -19.40 6.96
N GLY A 814 -58.26 -20.11 7.04
CA GLY A 814 -57.80 -20.82 8.22
C GLY A 814 -56.43 -21.46 7.99
N PHE A 815 -55.81 -21.98 9.04
CA PHE A 815 -54.56 -22.73 8.94
C PHE A 815 -54.56 -23.92 9.90
N ASN A 816 -53.78 -24.95 9.56
CA ASN A 816 -53.52 -26.10 10.41
C ASN A 816 -52.03 -26.11 10.76
N ASP A 817 -51.74 -26.02 12.05
CA ASP A 817 -50.40 -25.95 12.63
C ASP A 817 -50.11 -27.10 13.60
N GLU A 818 -50.87 -28.21 13.55
CA GLU A 818 -50.66 -29.37 14.43
C GLU A 818 -49.23 -29.92 14.32
N LEU A 819 -48.65 -29.86 13.12
CA LEU A 819 -47.29 -30.29 12.82
C LEU A 819 -46.24 -29.18 12.99
N ALA A 820 -46.64 -27.97 13.40
CA ALA A 820 -45.71 -26.87 13.67
C ALA A 820 -45.02 -27.08 15.03
N LYS A 821 -45.66 -27.78 15.99
CA LYS A 821 -45.16 -28.02 17.36
C LYS A 821 -44.79 -26.71 18.09
N GLU A 822 -44.05 -26.78 19.21
CA GLU A 822 -43.54 -25.57 19.88
C GLU A 822 -42.46 -24.88 19.01
N PRO A 823 -42.72 -23.65 18.52
CA PRO A 823 -41.75 -22.88 17.77
C PRO A 823 -40.74 -22.21 18.72
N LYS A 824 -39.57 -21.84 18.18
CA LYS A 824 -38.53 -21.14 18.93
C LYS A 824 -38.97 -19.73 19.36
N ARG A 825 -39.71 -19.05 18.49
CA ARG A 825 -40.23 -17.70 18.69
C ARG A 825 -41.53 -17.52 17.89
N GLY A 826 -42.57 -16.98 18.54
CA GLY A 826 -43.83 -16.61 17.91
C GLY A 826 -44.67 -17.81 17.42
N SER A 827 -45.99 -17.68 17.41
CA SER A 827 -46.88 -18.71 16.83
C SER A 827 -46.99 -18.56 15.31
N VAL A 828 -47.46 -19.61 14.62
CA VAL A 828 -47.70 -19.58 13.16
C VAL A 828 -48.71 -18.50 12.77
N ALA A 829 -49.68 -18.20 13.66
CA ALA A 829 -50.68 -17.14 13.45
C ALA A 829 -50.06 -15.76 13.18
N LEU A 830 -48.85 -15.51 13.72
CA LEU A 830 -48.11 -14.26 13.53
C LEU A 830 -47.49 -14.11 12.13
N LEU A 831 -47.67 -15.05 11.22
CA LEU A 831 -47.25 -14.87 9.82
C LEU A 831 -48.33 -14.25 8.95
N PHE A 832 -49.52 -14.02 9.52
CA PHE A 832 -50.73 -13.61 8.81
C PHE A 832 -51.48 -12.49 9.53
N ASP A 833 -50.91 -11.95 10.61
CA ASP A 833 -51.56 -10.91 11.42
C ASP A 833 -51.38 -9.50 10.85
N GLU A 834 -50.45 -9.31 9.90
CA GLU A 834 -50.13 -8.01 9.29
C GLU A 834 -50.21 -8.02 7.75
N GLN A 835 -51.11 -8.83 7.17
CA GLN A 835 -51.32 -8.98 5.72
C GLN A 835 -51.57 -7.65 4.99
N GLU A 836 -52.13 -6.65 5.66
CA GLU A 836 -52.35 -5.31 5.08
C GLU A 836 -51.05 -4.52 4.82
N LEU A 837 -49.93 -4.95 5.41
CA LEU A 837 -48.60 -4.38 5.17
C LEU A 837 -47.88 -5.02 3.97
N ALA A 838 -48.49 -6.03 3.36
CA ALA A 838 -47.92 -6.79 2.26
C ALA A 838 -47.53 -5.90 1.06
N LYS A 839 -46.39 -6.23 0.44
CA LYS A 839 -45.92 -5.56 -0.77
C LYS A 839 -45.74 -6.57 -1.88
N TYR A 840 -46.35 -6.24 -3.03
CA TYR A 840 -46.21 -7.04 -4.24
C TYR A 840 -44.79 -6.94 -4.81
N ASP A 841 -44.23 -5.72 -4.87
CA ASP A 841 -42.90 -5.40 -5.39
C ASP A 841 -41.98 -4.92 -4.26
N ALA A 842 -40.79 -5.53 -4.15
CA ALA A 842 -39.74 -5.09 -3.23
C ALA A 842 -39.01 -3.87 -3.78
N THR A 843 -38.81 -2.85 -2.94
CA THR A 843 -38.14 -1.60 -3.30
C THR A 843 -37.25 -1.12 -2.17
N PHE A 844 -36.35 -0.17 -2.45
CA PHE A 844 -35.55 0.47 -1.41
C PHE A 844 -36.39 1.12 -0.29
N MET A 845 -37.67 1.42 -0.55
CA MET A 845 -38.57 2.06 0.42
C MET A 845 -39.14 1.08 1.45
N ASN A 846 -39.29 -0.20 1.10
CA ASN A 846 -39.98 -1.20 1.91
C ASN A 846 -39.09 -2.39 2.32
N GLY A 847 -37.81 -2.36 1.97
CA GLY A 847 -36.84 -3.39 2.33
C GLY A 847 -35.44 -2.83 2.56
N SER A 848 -34.60 -3.66 3.17
CA SER A 848 -33.17 -3.41 3.29
C SER A 848 -32.45 -3.60 1.93
N TYR A 849 -31.32 -2.92 1.75
CA TYR A 849 -30.44 -3.10 0.60
C TYR A 849 -28.99 -2.78 0.98
N PHE A 850 -28.03 -3.27 0.18
CA PHE A 850 -26.59 -3.08 0.44
C PHE A 850 -26.25 -3.44 1.91
N ASP A 851 -25.38 -2.68 2.58
CA ASP A 851 -24.93 -2.93 3.95
C ASP A 851 -26.01 -2.76 5.04
N GLU A 852 -27.27 -2.43 4.70
CA GLU A 852 -28.37 -2.48 5.67
C GLU A 852 -28.65 -3.92 6.13
N ILE A 853 -28.41 -4.91 5.26
CA ILE A 853 -28.52 -6.36 5.58
C ILE A 853 -27.61 -6.76 6.75
N TYR A 854 -26.57 -5.97 7.02
CA TYR A 854 -25.64 -6.19 8.12
C TYR A 854 -25.94 -5.27 9.31
N HIS A 855 -25.96 -3.95 9.10
CA HIS A 855 -26.00 -3.00 10.21
C HIS A 855 -27.40 -2.84 10.82
N ALA A 856 -28.46 -2.78 9.99
CA ALA A 856 -29.83 -2.72 10.50
C ALA A 856 -30.24 -4.06 11.14
N ARG A 857 -29.83 -5.17 10.50
CA ARG A 857 -29.91 -6.52 11.09
C ARG A 857 -29.30 -6.57 12.48
N THR A 858 -28.02 -6.22 12.62
CA THR A 858 -27.36 -6.31 13.92
C THR A 858 -27.89 -5.32 14.96
N ALA A 859 -28.42 -4.17 14.51
CA ALA A 859 -29.15 -3.28 15.41
C ALA A 859 -30.42 -3.94 15.99
N TYR A 860 -31.18 -4.67 15.17
CA TYR A 860 -32.30 -5.48 15.63
C TYR A 860 -31.85 -6.64 16.53
N GLU A 861 -30.79 -7.37 16.14
CA GLU A 861 -30.23 -8.46 16.95
C GLU A 861 -29.84 -7.97 18.37
N HIS A 862 -29.26 -6.78 18.49
CA HIS A 862 -28.97 -6.17 19.79
C HIS A 862 -30.21 -5.86 20.64
N LEU A 863 -31.33 -5.46 20.01
CA LEU A 863 -32.59 -5.17 20.72
C LEU A 863 -33.26 -6.46 21.21
N GLU A 864 -33.19 -7.49 20.39
CA GLU A 864 -33.84 -8.79 20.62
C GLU A 864 -32.98 -9.77 21.42
N HIS A 865 -31.81 -9.33 21.89
CA HIS A 865 -30.84 -10.16 22.61
C HIS A 865 -30.39 -11.41 21.81
N ILE A 866 -30.23 -11.25 20.50
CA ILE A 866 -29.75 -12.28 19.57
C ILE A 866 -28.25 -12.08 19.34
N VAL A 867 -27.50 -13.19 19.21
CA VAL A 867 -26.09 -13.15 18.85
C VAL A 867 -25.92 -12.46 17.50
N ALA A 868 -25.13 -11.39 17.47
CA ALA A 868 -24.95 -10.55 16.29
C ALA A 868 -24.26 -11.32 15.15
N TYR A 869 -24.85 -11.25 13.95
CA TYR A 869 -24.25 -11.81 12.74
C TYR A 869 -23.04 -10.99 12.27
N GLU A 870 -23.16 -9.66 12.20
CA GLU A 870 -22.05 -8.80 11.78
C GLU A 870 -21.23 -8.35 13.00
N ASN A 871 -20.07 -8.98 13.16
CA ASN A 871 -19.18 -8.84 14.32
C ASN A 871 -17.79 -8.25 13.98
N THR A 872 -17.64 -7.66 12.80
CA THR A 872 -16.38 -7.14 12.25
C THR A 872 -16.15 -5.65 12.57
N HIS A 873 -17.18 -4.97 13.10
CA HIS A 873 -17.14 -3.56 13.47
C HIS A 873 -17.55 -3.29 14.92
N PRO A 874 -16.96 -2.24 15.55
CA PRO A 874 -17.37 -1.80 16.89
C PRO A 874 -18.89 -1.51 16.97
N PRO A 875 -19.53 -1.82 18.11
CA PRO A 875 -20.99 -1.91 18.18
C PRO A 875 -21.72 -0.57 18.30
N LEU A 876 -21.05 0.53 18.70
CA LEU A 876 -21.76 1.76 19.06
C LEU A 876 -22.58 2.35 17.91
N GLY A 877 -22.09 2.27 16.67
CA GLY A 877 -22.83 2.75 15.50
C GLY A 877 -24.16 2.00 15.32
N LYS A 878 -24.14 0.68 15.53
CA LYS A 878 -25.33 -0.19 15.43
C LYS A 878 -26.27 0.00 16.61
N ILE A 879 -25.74 0.30 17.80
CA ILE A 879 -26.55 0.68 18.97
C ILE A 879 -27.31 1.99 18.71
N ILE A 880 -26.70 2.94 17.99
CA ILE A 880 -27.40 4.18 17.60
C ILE A 880 -28.52 3.87 16.59
N ILE A 881 -28.30 2.96 15.63
CA ILE A 881 -29.36 2.49 14.70
C ILE A 881 -30.50 1.82 15.48
N ALA A 882 -30.17 1.00 16.49
CA ALA A 882 -31.14 0.31 17.33
C ALA A 882 -32.08 1.27 18.06
N ILE A 883 -31.62 2.47 18.46
CA ILE A 883 -32.49 3.52 19.03
C ILE A 883 -33.58 3.90 18.03
N GLY A 884 -33.24 4.01 16.74
CA GLY A 884 -34.21 4.33 15.69
C GLY A 884 -35.27 3.23 15.52
N ILE A 885 -34.83 1.97 15.42
CA ILE A 885 -35.74 0.81 15.35
C ILE A 885 -36.67 0.77 16.56
N LYS A 886 -36.12 0.99 17.77
CA LYS A 886 -36.92 0.99 19.00
C LYS A 886 -37.98 2.10 19.05
N LEU A 887 -37.70 3.26 18.46
CA LEU A 887 -38.62 4.41 18.48
C LEU A 887 -39.68 4.36 17.39
N PHE A 888 -39.37 3.77 16.23
CA PHE A 888 -40.23 3.84 15.04
C PHE A 888 -40.65 2.48 14.47
N GLY A 889 -40.20 1.37 15.06
CA GLY A 889 -40.47 0.00 14.61
C GLY A 889 -39.40 -0.55 13.66
N LEU A 890 -39.47 -1.86 13.41
CA LEU A 890 -38.67 -2.56 12.41
C LEU A 890 -39.16 -2.21 11.01
N ASN A 891 -38.69 -1.08 10.48
CA ASN A 891 -38.98 -0.64 9.11
C ASN A 891 -37.86 0.27 8.56
N PRO A 892 -37.79 0.45 7.24
CA PRO A 892 -36.78 1.29 6.58
C PRO A 892 -36.61 2.68 7.19
N PHE A 893 -37.70 3.37 7.55
CA PHE A 893 -37.58 4.66 8.23
C PHE A 893 -36.87 4.54 9.59
N GLY A 894 -37.27 3.56 10.41
CA GLY A 894 -36.76 3.36 11.76
C GLY A 894 -35.25 3.10 11.82
N TRP A 895 -34.70 2.28 10.92
CA TRP A 895 -33.25 2.07 10.93
C TRP A 895 -32.45 3.19 10.23
N ARG A 896 -33.03 3.97 9.31
CA ARG A 896 -32.33 5.05 8.59
C ARG A 896 -32.34 6.40 9.30
N ILE A 897 -33.35 6.68 10.12
CA ILE A 897 -33.58 8.03 10.69
C ILE A 897 -32.41 8.53 11.53
N MET A 898 -31.80 7.68 12.35
CA MET A 898 -30.71 8.11 13.24
C MET A 898 -29.45 8.51 12.46
N GLY A 899 -29.13 7.78 11.39
CA GLY A 899 -28.05 8.17 10.48
C GLY A 899 -28.34 9.51 9.79
N THR A 900 -29.59 9.67 9.33
CA THR A 900 -30.02 10.91 8.64
C THR A 900 -29.94 12.14 9.55
N LEU A 901 -30.39 12.02 10.80
CA LEU A 901 -30.30 13.10 11.78
C LEU A 901 -28.85 13.50 12.09
N PHE A 902 -27.93 12.53 12.19
CA PHE A 902 -26.50 12.83 12.34
C PHE A 902 -25.96 13.51 11.08
N GLY A 903 -26.36 13.06 9.90
CA GLY A 903 -26.05 13.71 8.62
C GLY A 903 -26.50 15.17 8.57
N VAL A 904 -27.74 15.46 8.98
CA VAL A 904 -28.28 16.82 9.11
C VAL A 904 -27.50 17.62 10.14
N ALA A 905 -27.15 17.03 11.29
CA ALA A 905 -26.36 17.67 12.35
C ALA A 905 -24.91 17.97 11.95
N MET A 906 -24.36 17.29 10.94
CA MET A 906 -23.05 17.64 10.39
C MET A 906 -23.05 19.01 9.72
N LEU A 907 -24.19 19.51 9.20
CA LEU A 907 -24.26 20.83 8.56
C LEU A 907 -24.02 22.00 9.53
N PRO A 908 -24.73 22.14 10.66
CA PRO A 908 -24.40 23.17 11.64
C PRO A 908 -22.99 22.97 12.22
N LEU A 909 -22.52 21.73 12.38
CA LEU A 909 -21.14 21.47 12.78
C LEU A 909 -20.13 21.99 11.76
N MET A 910 -20.35 21.75 10.46
CA MET A 910 -19.57 22.29 9.36
C MET A 910 -19.56 23.82 9.38
N TYR A 911 -20.73 24.44 9.58
CA TYR A 911 -20.86 25.89 9.69
C TYR A 911 -20.02 26.44 10.84
N VAL A 912 -20.14 25.85 12.03
CA VAL A 912 -19.41 26.27 13.24
C VAL A 912 -17.90 26.09 13.04
N PHE A 913 -17.47 25.00 12.41
CA PHE A 913 -16.06 24.74 12.14
C PHE A 913 -15.49 25.74 11.13
N ALA A 914 -16.16 25.94 10.00
CA ALA A 914 -15.78 26.91 8.99
C ALA A 914 -15.80 28.35 9.53
N ARG A 915 -16.79 28.71 10.38
CA ARG A 915 -16.84 30.02 11.06
C ARG A 915 -15.64 30.23 11.97
N ARG A 916 -15.16 29.17 12.63
CA ARG A 916 -13.96 29.22 13.48
C ARG A 916 -12.68 29.36 12.67
N LEU A 917 -12.55 28.65 11.56
CA LEU A 917 -11.41 28.70 10.66
C LEU A 917 -11.31 30.05 9.93
N PHE A 918 -12.41 30.49 9.30
CA PHE A 918 -12.39 31.62 8.35
C PHE A 918 -12.86 32.94 8.94
N LYS A 919 -13.46 32.92 10.14
CA LYS A 919 -13.94 34.10 10.88
C LYS A 919 -14.99 34.96 10.14
N THR A 920 -15.68 34.41 9.14
CA THR A 920 -16.75 35.11 8.41
C THR A 920 -17.96 34.19 8.19
N SER A 921 -19.15 34.77 8.19
CA SER A 921 -20.41 34.05 7.92
C SER A 921 -20.50 33.58 6.47
N THR A 922 -19.97 34.34 5.51
CA THR A 922 -20.05 34.00 4.08
C THR A 922 -19.29 32.72 3.77
N TYR A 923 -18.06 32.58 4.26
CA TYR A 923 -17.26 31.35 4.04
C TYR A 923 -17.81 30.17 4.85
N ALA A 924 -18.41 30.41 6.01
CA ALA A 924 -19.11 29.37 6.77
C ALA A 924 -20.35 28.84 6.04
N ALA A 925 -21.19 29.75 5.51
CA ALA A 925 -22.34 29.39 4.70
C ALA A 925 -21.93 28.67 3.41
N LEU A 926 -20.87 29.12 2.74
CA LEU A 926 -20.32 28.46 1.56
C LEU A 926 -19.90 27.01 1.86
N ALA A 927 -19.12 26.78 2.92
CA ALA A 927 -18.68 25.44 3.30
C ALA A 927 -19.87 24.52 3.60
N THR A 928 -20.87 25.05 4.30
CA THR A 928 -22.08 24.30 4.67
C THR A 928 -22.96 23.99 3.46
N ALA A 929 -23.13 24.94 2.53
CA ALA A 929 -23.92 24.75 1.32
C ALA A 929 -23.23 23.79 0.33
N LEU A 930 -21.90 23.86 0.19
CA LEU A 930 -21.15 22.88 -0.60
C LEU A 930 -21.26 21.48 0.00
N PHE A 931 -21.22 21.36 1.33
CA PHE A 931 -21.36 20.06 2.00
C PHE A 931 -22.78 19.49 1.86
N ALA A 932 -23.80 20.32 1.97
CA ALA A 932 -25.19 19.95 1.70
C ALA A 932 -25.43 19.51 0.23
N ALA A 933 -24.63 19.99 -0.71
CA ALA A 933 -24.70 19.64 -2.14
C ALA A 933 -23.75 18.50 -2.53
N ASP A 934 -23.05 17.90 -1.58
CA ASP A 934 -22.18 16.76 -1.85
C ASP A 934 -22.98 15.45 -1.92
N PHE A 935 -22.70 14.66 -2.96
CA PHE A 935 -23.48 13.46 -3.29
C PHE A 935 -23.25 12.35 -2.26
N MET A 936 -22.01 12.24 -1.76
CA MET A 936 -21.62 11.20 -0.81
C MET A 936 -22.23 11.51 0.55
N HIS A 937 -22.20 12.78 0.98
CA HIS A 937 -22.88 13.21 2.21
C HIS A 937 -24.38 12.90 2.17
N PHE A 938 -25.07 13.21 1.08
CA PHE A 938 -26.49 12.90 0.95
C PHE A 938 -26.79 11.40 0.97
N THR A 939 -26.12 10.63 0.12
CA THR A 939 -26.41 9.20 -0.06
C THR A 939 -26.04 8.39 1.19
N GLN A 940 -24.85 8.62 1.77
CA GLN A 940 -24.39 7.88 2.96
C GLN A 940 -25.22 8.16 4.20
N THR A 941 -25.81 9.34 4.31
CA THR A 941 -26.54 9.70 5.52
C THR A 941 -27.98 9.19 5.51
N ARG A 942 -28.49 8.79 4.34
CA ARG A 942 -29.84 8.24 4.17
C ARG A 942 -29.93 6.71 4.27
N ILE A 943 -28.80 6.01 4.22
CA ILE A 943 -28.74 4.54 4.38
C ILE A 943 -28.33 4.21 5.82
N ALA A 944 -28.81 3.09 6.38
CA ALA A 944 -28.43 2.65 7.72
C ALA A 944 -27.04 1.99 7.77
N THR A 945 -26.00 2.79 7.55
CA THR A 945 -24.59 2.37 7.72
C THR A 945 -23.93 3.10 8.88
N ILE A 946 -22.85 2.52 9.41
CA ILE A 946 -22.13 3.08 10.57
C ILE A 946 -21.17 4.24 10.21
N ASP A 947 -20.95 4.50 8.92
CA ASP A 947 -20.00 5.51 8.42
C ASP A 947 -20.36 6.93 8.86
N VAL A 948 -21.66 7.27 8.84
CA VAL A 948 -22.16 8.59 9.23
C VAL A 948 -21.75 8.98 10.65
N TYR A 949 -21.81 8.04 11.59
CA TYR A 949 -21.41 8.29 12.98
C TYR A 949 -19.90 8.53 13.08
N GLY A 950 -19.11 7.71 12.38
CA GLY A 950 -17.65 7.87 12.31
C GLY A 950 -17.26 9.26 11.79
N VAL A 951 -17.82 9.70 10.66
CA VAL A 951 -17.52 11.02 10.08
C VAL A 951 -17.94 12.17 11.01
N PHE A 952 -19.11 12.05 11.66
CA PHE A 952 -19.60 13.08 12.57
C PHE A 952 -18.64 13.29 13.75
N PHE A 953 -18.17 12.20 14.37
CA PHE A 953 -17.23 12.27 15.47
C PHE A 953 -15.81 12.68 15.03
N ILE A 954 -15.40 12.34 13.80
CA ILE A 954 -14.16 12.85 13.20
C ILE A 954 -14.20 14.38 13.09
N MET A 955 -15.32 14.96 12.62
CA MET A 955 -15.48 16.40 12.55
C MET A 955 -15.42 17.05 13.94
N LEU A 956 -16.07 16.46 14.94
CA LEU A 956 -16.05 16.98 16.31
C LEU A 956 -14.66 16.94 16.95
N MET A 957 -13.96 15.81 16.86
CA MET A 957 -12.63 15.69 17.49
C MET A 957 -11.64 16.68 16.87
N PHE A 958 -11.66 16.88 15.54
CA PHE A 958 -10.81 17.87 14.88
C PHE A 958 -11.25 19.32 15.16
N TYR A 959 -12.55 19.59 15.29
CA TYR A 959 -13.05 20.90 15.70
C TYR A 959 -12.55 21.30 17.09
N PHE A 960 -12.65 20.39 18.07
CA PHE A 960 -12.17 20.66 19.43
C PHE A 960 -10.65 20.68 19.50
N MET A 961 -9.96 19.83 18.75
CA MET A 961 -8.50 19.86 18.68
C MET A 961 -7.99 21.15 18.03
N HIS A 962 -8.69 21.69 17.02
CA HIS A 962 -8.40 23.01 16.47
C HIS A 962 -8.59 24.13 17.51
N LYS A 963 -9.63 24.03 18.36
CA LYS A 963 -9.83 24.95 19.48
C LYS A 963 -8.68 24.87 20.48
N TYR A 964 -8.17 23.68 20.81
CA TYR A 964 -6.97 23.54 21.64
C TYR A 964 -5.73 24.13 20.94
N TYR A 965 -5.51 23.79 19.68
CA TYR A 965 -4.37 24.18 18.86
C TYR A 965 -4.20 25.71 18.73
N THR A 966 -5.31 26.45 18.81
CA THR A 966 -5.33 27.92 18.74
C THR A 966 -5.20 28.61 20.11
N LEU A 967 -5.18 27.87 21.22
CA LEU A 967 -4.97 28.38 22.57
C LEU A 967 -3.49 28.29 22.98
N SER A 968 -3.10 29.10 23.96
CA SER A 968 -1.77 29.04 24.58
C SER A 968 -1.90 29.07 26.10
N PHE A 969 -1.35 28.04 26.78
CA PHE A 969 -1.32 27.97 28.24
C PHE A 969 -0.42 29.04 28.89
N TYR A 970 0.26 29.87 28.10
CA TYR A 970 0.94 31.07 28.61
C TYR A 970 0.03 32.29 28.70
N ARG A 971 -1.12 32.28 27.99
CA ARG A 971 -2.05 33.42 27.93
C ARG A 971 -3.38 33.16 28.63
N VAL A 972 -3.79 31.90 28.71
CA VAL A 972 -4.98 31.47 29.43
C VAL A 972 -4.60 30.41 30.45
N LYS A 973 -5.43 30.26 31.50
CA LYS A 973 -5.26 29.23 32.51
C LYS A 973 -5.18 27.84 31.85
N LEU A 974 -4.28 26.98 32.34
CA LEU A 974 -4.08 25.63 31.78
C LEU A 974 -5.40 24.86 31.63
N GLY A 975 -6.26 24.87 32.64
CA GLY A 975 -7.58 24.18 32.60
C GLY A 975 -8.49 24.60 31.43
N VAL A 976 -8.42 25.86 30.98
CA VAL A 976 -9.18 26.34 29.81
C VAL A 976 -8.68 25.69 28.52
N THR A 977 -7.39 25.38 28.44
CA THR A 977 -6.81 24.62 27.32
C THR A 977 -7.14 23.14 27.41
N LEU A 978 -7.27 22.58 28.62
CA LEU A 978 -7.55 21.15 28.81
C LEU A 978 -8.98 20.77 28.41
N MET A 979 -9.97 21.66 28.54
CA MET A 979 -11.36 21.34 28.19
C MET A 979 -11.57 20.96 26.70
N PRO A 980 -11.14 21.76 25.70
CA PRO A 980 -11.22 21.34 24.31
C PRO A 980 -10.35 20.11 24.02
N LEU A 981 -9.24 19.92 24.74
CA LEU A 981 -8.40 18.74 24.60
C LEU A 981 -9.12 17.47 25.10
N PHE A 982 -9.86 17.56 26.22
CA PHE A 982 -10.73 16.52 26.75
C PHE A 982 -11.87 16.21 25.78
N LEU A 983 -12.59 17.22 25.28
CA LEU A 983 -13.70 17.01 24.34
C LEU A 983 -13.21 16.33 23.05
N ALA A 984 -12.04 16.70 22.55
CA ALA A 984 -11.43 16.01 21.40
C ALA A 984 -11.15 14.52 21.70
N GLY A 985 -10.63 14.19 22.89
CA GLY A 985 -10.43 12.81 23.33
C GLY A 985 -11.72 12.03 23.55
N LEU A 986 -12.75 12.68 24.10
CA LEU A 986 -14.09 12.12 24.29
C LEU A 986 -14.72 11.71 22.95
N PHE A 987 -14.78 12.64 21.98
CA PHE A 987 -15.36 12.35 20.66
C PHE A 987 -14.48 11.41 19.84
N PHE A 988 -13.17 11.40 20.05
CA PHE A 988 -12.29 10.34 19.52
C PHE A 988 -12.73 8.97 20.05
N GLY A 989 -12.92 8.81 21.37
CA GLY A 989 -13.37 7.54 21.96
C GLY A 989 -14.74 7.07 21.46
N ILE A 990 -15.73 7.96 21.43
CA ILE A 990 -17.07 7.66 20.91
C ILE A 990 -17.01 7.26 19.42
N GLY A 991 -16.21 7.98 18.62
CA GLY A 991 -16.05 7.65 17.21
C GLY A 991 -15.36 6.31 16.97
N VAL A 992 -14.30 5.99 17.72
CA VAL A 992 -13.59 4.70 17.64
C VAL A 992 -14.51 3.53 18.02
N ALA A 993 -15.36 3.73 19.03
CA ALA A 993 -16.39 2.76 19.40
C ALA A 993 -17.50 2.59 18.35
N SER A 994 -17.58 3.49 17.36
CA SER A 994 -18.50 3.39 16.22
C SER A 994 -17.85 2.74 14.99
N LYS A 995 -16.62 3.15 14.63
CA LYS A 995 -15.86 2.58 13.50
C LYS A 995 -14.36 2.84 13.65
N TRP A 996 -13.52 1.86 13.35
CA TRP A 996 -12.05 1.97 13.49
C TRP A 996 -11.39 3.03 12.61
N ILE A 997 -12.03 3.49 11.53
CA ILE A 997 -11.52 4.62 10.72
C ILE A 997 -11.24 5.86 11.58
N VAL A 998 -11.95 6.05 12.70
CA VAL A 998 -11.70 7.19 13.60
C VAL A 998 -10.32 7.11 14.27
N LEU A 999 -9.75 5.91 14.47
CA LEU A 999 -8.40 5.73 15.03
C LEU A 999 -7.34 6.43 14.20
N TYR A 1000 -7.49 6.44 12.87
CA TYR A 1000 -6.59 7.12 11.94
C TYR A 1000 -6.46 8.61 12.25
N GLY A 1001 -7.57 9.24 12.62
CA GLY A 1001 -7.57 10.64 13.03
C GLY A 1001 -6.77 10.92 14.30
N GLY A 1002 -6.60 9.92 15.19
CA GLY A 1002 -5.77 10.03 16.39
C GLY A 1002 -4.32 10.40 16.09
N ALA A 1003 -3.75 9.91 14.98
CA ALA A 1003 -2.42 10.33 14.51
C ALA A 1003 -2.40 11.83 14.13
N GLY A 1004 -3.46 12.32 13.48
CA GLY A 1004 -3.63 13.75 13.19
C GLY A 1004 -3.73 14.61 14.45
N LEU A 1005 -4.46 14.14 15.48
CA LEU A 1005 -4.54 14.81 16.77
C LEU A 1005 -3.16 14.87 17.45
N ALA A 1006 -2.39 13.77 17.43
CA ALA A 1006 -1.04 13.73 17.97
C ALA A 1006 -0.08 14.70 17.24
N ILE A 1007 -0.16 14.80 15.91
CA ILE A 1007 0.62 15.77 15.12
C ILE A 1007 0.26 17.20 15.52
N MET A 1008 -1.03 17.52 15.64
CA MET A 1008 -1.47 18.86 16.06
C MET A 1008 -1.00 19.19 17.49
N LEU A 1009 -1.06 18.23 18.41
CA LEU A 1009 -0.54 18.37 19.77
C LEU A 1009 0.97 18.64 19.74
N GLY A 1010 1.72 17.85 18.96
CA GLY A 1010 3.16 17.99 18.79
C GLY A 1010 3.55 19.36 18.23
N ILE A 1011 2.86 19.85 17.20
CA ILE A 1011 3.08 21.19 16.64
C ILE A 1011 2.78 22.26 17.71
N SER A 1012 1.66 22.14 18.43
CA SER A 1012 1.30 23.09 19.50
C SER A 1012 2.38 23.14 20.58
N LEU A 1013 2.81 21.99 21.10
CA LEU A 1013 3.85 21.91 22.13
C LEU A 1013 5.22 22.39 21.61
N PHE A 1014 5.55 22.12 20.35
CA PHE A 1014 6.77 22.62 19.73
C PHE A 1014 6.75 24.15 19.60
N GLU A 1015 5.60 24.75 19.31
CA GLU A 1015 5.46 26.21 19.31
C GLU A 1015 5.63 26.81 20.71
N ARG A 1016 5.06 26.17 21.73
CA ARG A 1016 5.29 26.57 23.14
C ARG A 1016 6.76 26.43 23.52
N TYR A 1017 7.43 25.38 23.06
CA TYR A 1017 8.88 25.21 23.23
C TYR A 1017 9.67 26.32 22.55
N LYS A 1018 9.30 26.71 21.32
CA LYS A 1018 9.95 27.84 20.62
C LYS A 1018 9.82 29.13 21.41
N GLU A 1019 8.63 29.42 21.93
CA GLU A 1019 8.36 30.56 22.80
C GLU A 1019 9.21 30.51 24.08
N TYR A 1020 9.28 29.35 24.74
CA TYR A 1020 10.17 29.13 25.90
C TYR A 1020 11.65 29.35 25.60
N ALA A 1021 12.14 28.75 24.51
CA ALA A 1021 13.54 28.83 24.12
C ALA A 1021 13.93 30.27 23.76
N ALA A 1022 13.05 31.00 23.07
CA ALA A 1022 13.21 32.42 22.78
C ALA A 1022 13.19 33.25 24.07
N ALA A 1023 12.23 33.04 24.97
CA ALA A 1023 12.15 33.76 26.25
C ALA A 1023 13.43 33.58 27.08
N ARG A 1024 13.97 32.35 27.15
CA ARG A 1024 15.21 32.05 27.85
C ARG A 1024 16.43 32.74 27.23
N ARG A 1025 16.49 32.86 25.90
CA ARG A 1025 17.56 33.59 25.21
C ARG A 1025 17.47 35.09 25.48
N VAL A 1026 16.31 35.69 25.28
CA VAL A 1026 16.08 37.13 25.50
C VAL A 1026 16.39 37.54 26.95
N LEU A 1027 15.98 36.75 27.94
CA LEU A 1027 16.30 37.02 29.35
C LEU A 1027 17.80 36.90 29.69
N ARG A 1028 18.54 36.05 28.96
CA ARG A 1028 20.00 35.91 29.12
C ARG A 1028 20.79 37.05 28.48
N SER A 1029 20.26 37.66 27.41
CA SER A 1029 20.91 38.75 26.67
C SER A 1029 20.89 40.12 27.38
N GLY A 1030 20.31 40.22 28.58
CA GLY A 1030 20.33 41.43 29.42
C GLY A 1030 19.08 42.32 29.33
N LYS A 1031 19.03 43.37 30.18
CA LYS A 1031 17.83 44.22 30.39
C LYS A 1031 17.36 44.96 29.12
N GLY A 1032 18.27 45.32 28.20
CA GLY A 1032 17.94 46.04 26.96
C GLY A 1032 17.12 45.21 25.96
N ALA A 1033 17.47 43.93 25.77
CA ALA A 1033 16.75 43.02 24.87
C ALA A 1033 15.36 42.63 25.42
N ALA A 1034 15.24 42.52 26.74
CA ALA A 1034 13.98 42.24 27.42
C ALA A 1034 13.02 43.44 27.45
N ALA A 1035 13.51 44.69 27.30
CA ALA A 1035 12.69 45.90 27.36
C ALA A 1035 11.59 45.97 26.29
N ALA A 1036 11.79 45.30 25.15
CA ALA A 1036 10.80 45.20 24.07
C ALA A 1036 9.59 44.30 24.41
N PHE A 1037 9.67 43.53 25.50
CA PHE A 1037 8.67 42.54 25.90
C PHE A 1037 8.24 42.75 27.35
N ASN A 1038 7.05 42.23 27.69
CA ASN A 1038 6.61 42.23 29.07
C ASN A 1038 7.47 41.23 29.88
N ALA A 1039 8.30 41.76 30.78
CA ALA A 1039 9.25 40.96 31.57
C ALA A 1039 8.55 39.90 32.44
N GLU A 1040 7.40 40.21 33.03
CA GLU A 1040 6.61 39.26 33.82
C GLU A 1040 6.09 38.10 32.96
N SER A 1041 5.66 38.40 31.73
CA SER A 1041 5.20 37.37 30.79
C SER A 1041 6.34 36.43 30.37
N LEU A 1042 7.54 36.94 30.12
CA LEU A 1042 8.71 36.11 29.79
C LEU A 1042 9.14 35.24 30.99
N GLN A 1043 9.15 35.79 32.20
CA GLN A 1043 9.44 35.04 33.41
C GLN A 1043 8.39 33.95 33.66
N HIS A 1044 7.12 34.27 33.45
CA HIS A 1044 6.03 33.30 33.52
C HIS A 1044 6.24 32.14 32.54
N ILE A 1045 6.56 32.42 31.26
CA ILE A 1045 6.85 31.40 30.24
C ILE A 1045 7.96 30.44 30.72
N VAL A 1046 9.09 30.98 31.18
CA VAL A 1046 10.24 30.18 31.63
C VAL A 1046 9.90 29.35 32.87
N LYS A 1047 9.10 29.91 33.79
CA LYS A 1047 8.67 29.23 35.03
C LYS A 1047 7.73 28.06 34.76
N VAL A 1048 6.73 28.23 33.89
CA VAL A 1048 5.64 27.24 33.73
C VAL A 1048 5.94 26.17 32.68
N PHE A 1049 6.78 26.46 31.68
CA PHE A 1049 7.03 25.53 30.56
C PHE A 1049 7.59 24.16 30.96
N PRO A 1050 8.46 23.97 31.96
CA PRO A 1050 8.89 22.62 32.32
C PRO A 1050 7.75 21.74 32.85
N ARG A 1051 6.73 22.35 33.49
CA ARG A 1051 5.63 21.64 34.16
C ARG A 1051 4.41 21.42 33.27
N TYR A 1052 3.99 22.45 32.51
CA TYR A 1052 2.70 22.42 31.79
C TYR A 1052 2.61 21.40 30.65
N PRO A 1053 3.64 21.20 29.80
CA PRO A 1053 3.69 20.12 28.81
C PRO A 1053 3.62 18.74 29.46
N VAL A 1054 4.31 18.53 30.59
CA VAL A 1054 4.25 17.26 31.33
C VAL A 1054 2.84 16.99 31.83
N ILE A 1055 2.18 17.98 32.45
CA ILE A 1055 0.77 17.85 32.86
C ILE A 1055 -0.11 17.57 31.64
N THR A 1056 0.08 18.32 30.54
CA THR A 1056 -0.70 18.17 29.31
C THR A 1056 -0.58 16.75 28.75
N LEU A 1057 0.64 16.22 28.66
CA LEU A 1057 0.90 14.86 28.19
C LEU A 1057 0.34 13.81 29.15
N ALA A 1058 0.47 14.01 30.46
CA ALA A 1058 -0.07 13.11 31.47
C ALA A 1058 -1.61 13.02 31.38
N VAL A 1059 -2.31 14.16 31.27
CA VAL A 1059 -3.78 14.13 31.11
C VAL A 1059 -4.20 13.61 29.73
N CYS A 1060 -3.34 13.70 28.71
CA CYS A 1060 -3.62 13.04 27.42
C CYS A 1060 -3.68 11.52 27.55
N LEU A 1061 -2.93 10.90 28.48
CA LEU A 1061 -3.08 9.46 28.76
C LEU A 1061 -4.50 9.15 29.26
N LEU A 1062 -5.09 10.02 30.09
CA LEU A 1062 -6.48 9.87 30.50
C LEU A 1062 -7.46 10.12 29.34
N PHE A 1063 -7.28 11.24 28.62
CA PHE A 1063 -8.24 11.71 27.61
C PHE A 1063 -8.23 10.89 26.31
N TYR A 1064 -7.09 10.33 25.91
CA TYR A 1064 -6.91 9.65 24.62
C TYR A 1064 -6.63 8.16 24.74
N ILE A 1065 -6.46 7.63 25.96
CA ILE A 1065 -6.27 6.19 26.18
C ILE A 1065 -7.36 5.67 27.13
N ALA A 1066 -7.36 6.10 28.39
CA ALA A 1066 -8.25 5.51 29.39
C ALA A 1066 -9.76 5.76 29.12
N ILE A 1067 -10.16 7.01 28.83
CA ILE A 1067 -11.57 7.33 28.52
C ILE A 1067 -12.03 6.65 27.22
N PRO A 1068 -11.28 6.73 26.09
CA PRO A 1068 -11.63 5.98 24.88
C PRO A 1068 -11.75 4.48 25.10
N LEU A 1069 -10.83 3.85 25.83
CA LEU A 1069 -10.91 2.42 26.15
C LEU A 1069 -12.14 2.08 26.99
N ALA A 1070 -12.51 2.92 27.96
CA ALA A 1070 -13.71 2.72 28.75
C ALA A 1070 -14.98 2.80 27.89
N ILE A 1071 -15.11 3.84 27.05
CA ILE A 1071 -16.25 4.00 26.12
C ILE A 1071 -16.31 2.81 25.15
N TYR A 1072 -15.15 2.42 24.61
CA TYR A 1072 -15.03 1.29 23.71
C TYR A 1072 -15.51 0.01 24.38
N ALA A 1073 -14.99 -0.34 25.56
CA ALA A 1073 -15.40 -1.54 26.30
C ALA A 1073 -16.91 -1.53 26.63
N LEU A 1074 -17.43 -0.41 27.15
CA LEU A 1074 -18.85 -0.28 27.49
C LEU A 1074 -19.77 -0.48 26.28
N SER A 1075 -19.33 -0.11 25.07
CA SER A 1075 -20.13 -0.34 23.86
C SER A 1075 -20.36 -1.82 23.56
N TYR A 1076 -19.50 -2.73 24.04
CA TYR A 1076 -19.62 -4.18 23.81
C TYR A 1076 -20.57 -4.89 24.78
N ILE A 1077 -21.19 -4.18 25.73
CA ILE A 1077 -22.13 -4.80 26.67
C ILE A 1077 -23.23 -5.57 25.94
N PRO A 1078 -24.00 -4.98 24.99
CA PRO A 1078 -25.12 -5.68 24.36
C PRO A 1078 -24.72 -6.94 23.58
N VAL A 1079 -23.55 -6.94 22.94
CA VAL A 1079 -23.11 -8.04 22.07
C VAL A 1079 -22.46 -9.17 22.87
N LEU A 1080 -21.67 -8.88 23.91
CA LEU A 1080 -20.98 -9.91 24.67
C LEU A 1080 -21.87 -10.57 25.73
N THR A 1081 -22.93 -9.90 26.21
CA THR A 1081 -23.84 -10.50 27.20
C THR A 1081 -24.69 -11.64 26.65
N VAL A 1082 -24.85 -11.71 25.33
CA VAL A 1082 -25.63 -12.76 24.65
C VAL A 1082 -24.75 -13.91 24.14
N MET A 1083 -23.42 -13.78 24.24
CA MET A 1083 -22.48 -14.85 23.92
C MET A 1083 -22.33 -15.81 25.11
N ASP A 1084 -21.99 -17.07 24.83
CA ASP A 1084 -21.85 -18.11 25.85
C ASP A 1084 -20.86 -17.75 26.99
N ASP A 1085 -19.78 -17.06 26.65
CA ASP A 1085 -18.74 -16.62 27.60
C ASP A 1085 -19.19 -15.41 28.46
N GLY A 1086 -20.30 -14.75 28.12
CA GLY A 1086 -20.77 -13.50 28.74
C GLY A 1086 -19.80 -12.32 28.59
N TYR A 1087 -20.13 -11.19 29.24
CA TYR A 1087 -19.25 -10.00 29.23
C TYR A 1087 -18.06 -10.18 30.20
N THR A 1088 -16.93 -10.63 29.67
CA THR A 1088 -15.66 -10.78 30.39
C THR A 1088 -14.50 -10.07 29.67
N LEU A 1089 -13.41 -9.75 30.39
CA LEU A 1089 -12.21 -9.18 29.75
C LEU A 1089 -11.64 -10.12 28.68
N LYS A 1090 -11.70 -11.44 28.90
CA LYS A 1090 -11.30 -12.45 27.93
C LYS A 1090 -12.14 -12.35 26.66
N SER A 1091 -13.48 -12.39 26.79
CA SER A 1091 -14.39 -12.30 25.64
C SER A 1091 -14.17 -11.02 24.81
N LEU A 1092 -13.95 -9.88 25.48
CA LEU A 1092 -13.68 -8.61 24.80
C LEU A 1092 -12.38 -8.67 23.98
N ILE A 1093 -11.30 -9.20 24.56
CA ILE A 1093 -10.00 -9.36 23.87
C ILE A 1093 -10.12 -10.35 22.71
N ASP A 1094 -10.80 -11.47 22.92
CA ASP A 1094 -10.98 -12.50 21.89
C ASP A 1094 -11.82 -11.95 20.72
N TYR A 1095 -12.83 -11.13 21.00
CA TYR A 1095 -13.59 -10.40 19.98
C TYR A 1095 -12.70 -9.43 19.19
N GLN A 1096 -11.79 -8.70 19.85
CA GLN A 1096 -10.86 -7.80 19.14
C GLN A 1096 -9.88 -8.58 18.25
N LYS A 1097 -9.38 -9.72 18.72
CA LYS A 1097 -8.55 -10.62 17.91
C LYS A 1097 -9.30 -11.13 16.70
N HIS A 1098 -10.57 -11.52 16.87
CA HIS A 1098 -11.43 -11.97 15.78
C HIS A 1098 -11.61 -10.86 14.72
N MET A 1099 -12.03 -9.65 15.14
CA MET A 1099 -12.17 -8.50 14.24
C MET A 1099 -10.87 -8.17 13.50
N PHE A 1100 -9.73 -8.15 14.22
CA PHE A 1100 -8.43 -7.88 13.60
C PHE A 1100 -8.02 -8.98 12.63
N SER A 1101 -8.24 -10.26 12.98
CA SER A 1101 -7.97 -11.40 12.11
C SER A 1101 -8.81 -11.31 10.84
N TYR A 1102 -10.11 -11.02 10.97
CA TYR A 1102 -11.01 -10.80 9.84
C TYR A 1102 -10.47 -9.71 8.91
N HIS A 1103 -10.20 -8.50 9.41
CA HIS A 1103 -9.73 -7.39 8.58
C HIS A 1103 -8.32 -7.60 8.00
N SER A 1104 -7.43 -8.31 8.69
CA SER A 1104 -6.05 -8.55 8.23
C SER A 1104 -5.92 -9.72 7.25
N GLN A 1105 -6.87 -10.66 7.26
CA GLN A 1105 -6.86 -11.87 6.43
C GLN A 1105 -7.98 -11.89 5.38
N LEU A 1106 -8.79 -10.84 5.27
CA LEU A 1106 -9.83 -10.74 4.27
C LEU A 1106 -9.22 -10.65 2.86
N VAL A 1107 -9.30 -11.75 2.13
CA VAL A 1107 -8.98 -11.87 0.70
C VAL A 1107 -10.29 -12.18 -0.03
N SER A 1108 -10.73 -11.25 -0.86
CA SER A 1108 -12.00 -11.33 -1.58
C SER A 1108 -12.00 -10.35 -2.74
N THR A 1109 -12.74 -10.65 -3.80
CA THR A 1109 -12.94 -9.76 -4.94
C THR A 1109 -14.38 -9.24 -4.95
N HIS A 1110 -14.57 -8.00 -5.41
CA HIS A 1110 -15.92 -7.43 -5.55
C HIS A 1110 -15.98 -6.48 -6.75
N PRO A 1111 -17.01 -6.57 -7.61
CA PRO A 1111 -17.12 -5.74 -8.82
C PRO A 1111 -17.19 -4.23 -8.57
N PHE A 1112 -17.44 -3.76 -7.36
CA PHE A 1112 -17.46 -2.33 -7.02
C PHE A 1112 -16.31 -1.88 -6.12
N SER A 1113 -15.31 -2.74 -5.90
CA SER A 1113 -14.14 -2.37 -5.10
C SER A 1113 -13.29 -1.32 -5.82
N SER A 1114 -12.63 -0.46 -5.04
CA SER A 1114 -11.75 0.58 -5.57
C SER A 1114 -10.65 0.91 -4.58
N SER A 1115 -9.48 1.23 -5.12
CA SER A 1115 -8.30 1.57 -4.33
C SER A 1115 -8.30 3.03 -3.89
N TRP A 1116 -7.59 3.33 -2.79
CA TRP A 1116 -7.51 4.66 -2.18
C TRP A 1116 -7.19 5.81 -3.16
N TRP A 1117 -6.35 5.55 -4.16
CA TRP A 1117 -5.91 6.54 -5.15
C TRP A 1117 -6.97 6.82 -6.23
N GLU A 1118 -7.93 5.92 -6.42
CA GLU A 1118 -9.03 6.05 -7.37
C GLU A 1118 -10.16 6.94 -6.85
N TRP A 1119 -10.25 7.09 -5.52
CA TRP A 1119 -11.36 7.76 -4.86
C TRP A 1119 -11.50 9.25 -5.20
N PRO A 1120 -10.44 10.09 -5.17
CA PRO A 1120 -10.58 11.52 -5.48
C PRO A 1120 -11.08 11.78 -6.90
N PHE A 1121 -10.89 10.82 -7.81
CA PHE A 1121 -11.32 10.90 -9.20
C PHE A 1121 -12.67 10.22 -9.46
N MET A 1122 -13.21 9.51 -8.47
CA MET A 1122 -14.44 8.71 -8.59
C MET A 1122 -14.37 7.73 -9.77
N LYS A 1123 -13.22 7.08 -9.96
CA LYS A 1123 -13.03 6.16 -11.08
C LYS A 1123 -14.04 5.00 -11.06
N ARG A 1124 -14.43 4.54 -9.87
CA ARG A 1124 -15.39 3.45 -9.67
C ARG A 1124 -16.34 3.75 -8.49
N PRO A 1125 -17.52 4.35 -8.77
CA PRO A 1125 -18.61 4.49 -7.81
C PRO A 1125 -19.11 3.15 -7.26
N VAL A 1126 -19.77 3.18 -6.11
CA VAL A 1126 -20.36 1.97 -5.51
C VAL A 1126 -21.87 2.01 -5.70
N TRP A 1127 -22.41 0.98 -6.33
CA TRP A 1127 -23.83 0.84 -6.60
C TRP A 1127 -24.53 0.21 -5.39
N TYR A 1128 -25.52 0.89 -4.82
CA TYR A 1128 -26.21 0.48 -3.59
C TYR A 1128 -27.53 -0.21 -3.86
N TYR A 1129 -28.26 0.24 -4.88
CA TYR A 1129 -29.58 -0.29 -5.18
C TYR A 1129 -29.88 -0.20 -6.67
N SER A 1130 -30.48 -1.28 -7.18
CA SER A 1130 -31.13 -1.38 -8.49
C SER A 1130 -32.59 -1.74 -8.26
N GLY A 1131 -33.52 -1.00 -8.87
CA GLY A 1131 -34.92 -1.38 -8.88
C GLY A 1131 -35.17 -2.52 -9.86
N ASP A 1132 -35.57 -3.68 -9.35
CA ASP A 1132 -35.98 -4.83 -10.15
C ASP A 1132 -37.47 -4.72 -10.53
N ASN A 1133 -37.88 -5.33 -11.65
CA ASN A 1133 -39.28 -5.36 -12.13
C ASN A 1133 -39.96 -3.98 -12.32
N MET A 1134 -39.17 -2.97 -12.68
CA MET A 1134 -39.70 -1.66 -13.07
C MET A 1134 -40.48 -1.75 -14.40
N ALA A 1135 -41.51 -0.92 -14.55
CA ALA A 1135 -42.22 -0.81 -15.83
C ALA A 1135 -41.26 -0.42 -16.97
N GLU A 1136 -41.56 -0.87 -18.19
CA GLU A 1136 -40.68 -0.73 -19.35
C GLU A 1136 -40.22 0.73 -19.56
N GLY A 1137 -38.91 0.91 -19.72
CA GLY A 1137 -38.28 2.22 -19.92
C GLY A 1137 -38.15 3.08 -18.66
N LEU A 1138 -38.44 2.56 -17.47
CA LEU A 1138 -38.16 3.19 -16.18
C LEU A 1138 -36.98 2.53 -15.46
N LYS A 1139 -36.24 3.34 -14.70
CA LYS A 1139 -35.12 2.91 -13.87
C LYS A 1139 -35.16 3.62 -12.51
N SER A 1140 -34.84 2.89 -11.45
CA SER A 1140 -34.59 3.42 -10.10
C SER A 1140 -33.24 2.89 -9.63
N THR A 1141 -32.37 3.77 -9.15
CA THR A 1141 -30.98 3.44 -8.82
C THR A 1141 -30.47 4.32 -7.68
N ILE A 1142 -29.63 3.76 -6.80
CA ILE A 1142 -28.92 4.52 -5.75
C ILE A 1142 -27.43 4.25 -5.90
N VAL A 1143 -26.63 5.30 -6.10
CA VAL A 1143 -25.17 5.22 -6.22
C VAL A 1143 -24.48 6.10 -5.17
N ALA A 1144 -23.49 5.54 -4.49
CA ALA A 1144 -22.57 6.29 -3.63
C ALA A 1144 -21.37 6.80 -4.44
N MET A 1145 -21.34 8.11 -4.65
CA MET A 1145 -20.25 8.84 -5.31
C MET A 1145 -20.16 10.27 -4.77
N GLY A 1146 -19.10 11.00 -5.14
CA GLY A 1146 -18.93 12.41 -4.80
C GLY A 1146 -19.57 13.35 -5.81
N ASN A 1147 -19.68 14.64 -5.46
CA ASN A 1147 -20.01 15.67 -6.44
C ASN A 1147 -18.77 15.98 -7.31
N PRO A 1148 -18.80 15.77 -8.64
CA PRO A 1148 -17.64 15.97 -9.52
C PRO A 1148 -16.97 17.33 -9.41
N LEU A 1149 -17.74 18.41 -9.29
CA LEU A 1149 -17.18 19.75 -9.13
C LEU A 1149 -16.46 19.90 -7.79
N ILE A 1150 -17.02 19.35 -6.71
CA ILE A 1150 -16.43 19.44 -5.37
C ILE A 1150 -15.17 18.57 -5.26
N TRP A 1151 -15.22 17.32 -5.69
CA TRP A 1151 -14.13 16.38 -5.46
C TRP A 1151 -12.93 16.66 -6.37
N TRP A 1152 -13.15 16.87 -7.67
CA TRP A 1152 -12.07 17.14 -8.61
C TRP A 1152 -11.42 18.49 -8.35
N ALA A 1153 -12.18 19.55 -8.08
CA ALA A 1153 -11.59 20.82 -7.66
C ALA A 1153 -10.97 20.70 -6.25
N GLY A 1154 -11.57 19.88 -5.38
CA GLY A 1154 -11.19 19.70 -3.99
C GLY A 1154 -9.81 19.11 -3.80
N ILE A 1155 -9.41 18.12 -4.61
CA ILE A 1155 -8.07 17.52 -4.50
C ILE A 1155 -6.98 18.52 -4.90
N PHE A 1156 -7.20 19.32 -5.95
CA PHE A 1156 -6.29 20.40 -6.33
C PHE A 1156 -6.30 21.54 -5.30
N ALA A 1157 -7.46 21.88 -4.74
CA ALA A 1157 -7.56 22.85 -3.66
C ALA A 1157 -6.86 22.37 -2.38
N MET A 1158 -6.87 21.06 -2.08
CA MET A 1158 -6.15 20.48 -0.95
C MET A 1158 -4.64 20.61 -1.12
N THR A 1159 -4.10 20.25 -2.29
CA THR A 1159 -2.66 20.43 -2.58
C THR A 1159 -2.25 21.90 -2.51
N ALA A 1160 -3.06 22.81 -3.07
CA ALA A 1160 -2.84 24.25 -2.97
C ALA A 1160 -2.96 24.76 -1.52
N THR A 1161 -3.88 24.21 -0.71
CA THR A 1161 -4.05 24.55 0.71
C THR A 1161 -2.82 24.18 1.52
N ILE A 1162 -2.25 23.00 1.32
CA ILE A 1162 -0.99 22.58 1.95
C ILE A 1162 0.11 23.61 1.63
N TRP A 1163 0.31 23.89 0.34
CA TRP A 1163 1.39 24.78 -0.10
C TRP A 1163 1.20 26.23 0.36
N ILE A 1164 0.02 26.81 0.15
CA ILE A 1164 -0.28 28.21 0.45
C ILE A 1164 -0.35 28.45 1.96
N SER A 1165 -0.95 27.57 2.73
CA SER A 1165 -1.03 27.76 4.19
C SER A 1165 0.36 27.74 4.83
N ILE A 1166 1.25 26.85 4.39
CA ILE A 1166 2.65 26.79 4.85
C ILE A 1166 3.40 28.06 4.44
N LYS A 1167 3.26 28.50 3.18
CA LYS A 1167 3.91 29.70 2.66
C LYS A 1167 3.44 30.97 3.38
N ARG A 1168 2.15 31.08 3.69
CA ARG A 1168 1.54 32.19 4.43
C ARG A 1168 1.75 32.10 5.95
N LYS A 1169 2.27 30.97 6.46
CA LYS A 1169 2.32 30.64 7.90
C LYS A 1169 0.93 30.69 8.56
N ASP A 1170 -0.12 30.36 7.80
CA ASP A 1170 -1.51 30.31 8.26
C ASP A 1170 -1.76 29.02 9.07
N LYS A 1171 -1.09 28.89 10.22
CA LYS A 1171 -1.06 27.68 11.05
C LYS A 1171 -2.44 27.13 11.40
N ALA A 1172 -3.42 28.00 11.63
CA ALA A 1172 -4.80 27.59 11.90
C ALA A 1172 -5.38 26.69 10.77
N MET A 1173 -4.95 26.90 9.52
CA MET A 1173 -5.39 26.12 8.38
C MET A 1173 -4.71 24.76 8.28
N TYR A 1174 -3.66 24.50 9.07
CA TYR A 1174 -3.00 23.19 9.09
C TYR A 1174 -3.94 22.09 9.53
N THR A 1175 -4.91 22.41 10.40
CA THR A 1175 -5.99 21.49 10.76
C THR A 1175 -6.67 20.85 9.55
N ILE A 1176 -6.90 21.62 8.47
CA ILE A 1176 -7.63 21.14 7.30
C ILE A 1176 -6.89 19.97 6.64
N TRP A 1177 -5.62 20.16 6.30
CA TRP A 1177 -4.85 19.13 5.62
C TRP A 1177 -4.31 18.05 6.57
N ILE A 1178 -4.05 18.35 7.86
CA ILE A 1178 -3.71 17.32 8.85
C ILE A 1178 -4.89 16.35 9.01
N ALA A 1179 -6.11 16.87 9.14
CA ALA A 1179 -7.29 16.03 9.28
C ALA A 1179 -7.56 15.20 8.03
N PHE A 1180 -7.43 15.80 6.84
CA PHE A 1180 -7.53 15.07 5.57
C PHE A 1180 -6.49 13.95 5.46
N LEU A 1181 -5.20 14.27 5.65
CA LEU A 1181 -4.11 13.28 5.49
C LEU A 1181 -4.17 12.19 6.57
N ALA A 1182 -4.57 12.54 7.80
CA ALA A 1182 -4.74 11.55 8.86
C ALA A 1182 -5.79 10.52 8.49
N GLN A 1183 -6.85 10.90 7.77
CA GLN A 1183 -7.85 9.95 7.29
C GLN A 1183 -7.44 9.25 6.00
N TYR A 1184 -6.75 9.94 5.08
CA TYR A 1184 -6.45 9.43 3.74
C TYR A 1184 -5.21 8.52 3.67
N VAL A 1185 -4.11 8.90 4.32
CA VAL A 1185 -2.82 8.19 4.20
C VAL A 1185 -2.87 6.75 4.74
N PRO A 1186 -3.58 6.42 5.84
CA PRO A 1186 -3.63 5.03 6.33
C PRO A 1186 -4.20 4.03 5.32
N TRP A 1187 -5.06 4.46 4.39
CA TRP A 1187 -5.57 3.61 3.33
C TRP A 1187 -4.50 3.16 2.33
N MET A 1188 -3.35 3.84 2.26
CA MET A 1188 -2.19 3.39 1.51
C MET A 1188 -1.55 2.12 2.12
N LEU A 1189 -1.87 1.82 3.38
CA LEU A 1189 -1.36 0.66 4.13
C LEU A 1189 -2.37 -0.50 4.16
N VAL A 1190 -3.61 -0.27 3.73
CA VAL A 1190 -4.69 -1.25 3.76
C VAL A 1190 -4.66 -2.05 2.47
N THR A 1191 -4.43 -3.35 2.57
CA THR A 1191 -4.30 -4.27 1.44
C THR A 1191 -5.57 -5.05 1.14
N ARG A 1192 -6.52 -5.11 2.09
CA ARG A 1192 -7.83 -5.76 1.89
C ARG A 1192 -8.69 -4.98 0.90
N LEU A 1193 -9.78 -5.62 0.48
CA LEU A 1193 -10.82 -5.00 -0.34
C LEU A 1193 -11.34 -3.69 0.28
N THR A 1194 -11.39 -2.62 -0.52
CA THR A 1194 -11.89 -1.30 -0.12
C THR A 1194 -12.82 -0.70 -1.17
N PHE A 1195 -13.51 0.38 -0.79
CA PHE A 1195 -14.63 0.97 -1.54
C PHE A 1195 -14.61 2.50 -1.48
N LEU A 1196 -15.21 3.16 -2.47
CA LEU A 1196 -15.23 4.62 -2.60
C LEU A 1196 -15.78 5.35 -1.38
N TYR A 1197 -16.79 4.78 -0.70
CA TYR A 1197 -17.43 5.40 0.45
C TYR A 1197 -16.49 5.63 1.64
N HIS A 1198 -15.35 4.94 1.71
CA HIS A 1198 -14.32 5.22 2.73
C HIS A 1198 -13.74 6.63 2.61
N TYR A 1199 -13.85 7.26 1.44
CA TYR A 1199 -13.46 8.66 1.22
C TYR A 1199 -14.40 9.68 1.89
N PHE A 1200 -15.56 9.24 2.39
CA PHE A 1200 -16.54 10.13 3.04
C PHE A 1200 -15.94 10.91 4.22
N ALA A 1201 -15.03 10.29 5.00
CA ALA A 1201 -14.34 10.95 6.11
C ALA A 1201 -13.45 12.13 5.70
N MET A 1202 -13.09 12.23 4.42
CA MET A 1202 -12.21 13.25 3.85
C MET A 1202 -13.01 14.42 3.28
N VAL A 1203 -14.28 14.18 2.92
CA VAL A 1203 -15.18 15.16 2.28
C VAL A 1203 -15.29 16.48 3.05
N PRO A 1204 -15.45 16.49 4.40
CA PRO A 1204 -15.50 17.74 5.14
C PRO A 1204 -14.25 18.61 4.93
N PHE A 1205 -13.08 18.00 4.84
CA PHE A 1205 -11.79 18.69 4.80
C PHE A 1205 -11.41 19.15 3.38
N ILE A 1206 -11.84 18.44 2.33
CA ILE A 1206 -11.68 18.94 0.95
C ILE A 1206 -12.55 20.17 0.70
N ILE A 1207 -13.77 20.21 1.27
CA ILE A 1207 -14.66 21.38 1.16
C ILE A 1207 -14.08 22.57 1.91
N LEU A 1208 -13.57 22.36 3.13
CA LEU A 1208 -12.86 23.42 3.86
C LEU A 1208 -11.64 23.93 3.08
N SER A 1209 -10.96 23.07 2.32
CA SER A 1209 -9.85 23.48 1.44
C SER A 1209 -10.33 24.34 0.27
N LEU A 1210 -11.43 23.99 -0.39
CA LEU A 1210 -12.06 24.81 -1.44
C LEU A 1210 -12.42 26.20 -0.92
N VAL A 1211 -13.00 26.27 0.27
CA VAL A 1211 -13.37 27.54 0.91
C VAL A 1211 -12.14 28.36 1.29
N TYR A 1212 -11.10 27.73 1.84
CA TYR A 1212 -9.84 28.42 2.13
C TYR A 1212 -9.21 29.00 0.86
N MET A 1213 -9.14 28.21 -0.23
CA MET A 1213 -8.58 28.69 -1.49
C MET A 1213 -9.43 29.81 -2.11
N SER A 1214 -10.76 29.70 -2.04
CA SER A 1214 -11.66 30.78 -2.46
C SER A 1214 -11.38 32.08 -1.67
N LYS A 1215 -11.24 31.98 -0.34
CA LYS A 1215 -10.87 33.11 0.51
C LYS A 1215 -9.52 33.73 0.11
N VAL A 1216 -8.50 32.90 -0.11
CA VAL A 1216 -7.17 33.38 -0.51
C VAL A 1216 -7.21 34.11 -1.85
N ILE A 1217 -8.00 33.62 -2.81
CA ILE A 1217 -8.13 34.24 -4.13
C ILE A 1217 -8.92 35.55 -4.03
N GLU A 1218 -10.04 35.57 -3.30
CA GLU A 1218 -10.86 36.76 -3.08
C GLU A 1218 -10.10 37.89 -2.38
N GLU A 1219 -9.20 37.56 -1.43
CA GLU A 1219 -8.31 38.53 -0.79
C GLU A 1219 -7.41 39.26 -1.80
N ARG A 1220 -7.09 38.63 -2.94
CA ARG A 1220 -6.29 39.25 -4.02
C ARG A 1220 -7.14 39.85 -5.13
N ARG A 1221 -8.30 39.25 -5.41
CA ARG A 1221 -9.21 39.60 -6.49
C ARG A 1221 -10.65 39.55 -5.98
N PRO A 1222 -11.20 40.66 -5.43
CA PRO A 1222 -12.54 40.69 -4.85
C PRO A 1222 -13.67 40.29 -5.82
N SER A 1223 -13.48 40.46 -7.13
CA SER A 1223 -14.42 40.02 -8.17
C SER A 1223 -14.58 38.49 -8.24
N PHE A 1224 -13.65 37.71 -7.69
CA PHE A 1224 -13.73 36.25 -7.65
C PHE A 1224 -14.96 35.73 -6.88
N LYS A 1225 -15.61 36.57 -6.05
CA LYS A 1225 -16.90 36.25 -5.41
C LYS A 1225 -17.96 35.76 -6.39
N HIS A 1226 -17.96 36.26 -7.63
CA HIS A 1226 -18.89 35.84 -8.68
C HIS A 1226 -18.57 34.42 -9.17
N VAL A 1227 -17.29 34.11 -9.38
CA VAL A 1227 -16.81 32.76 -9.75
C VAL A 1227 -17.12 31.76 -8.64
N ARG A 1228 -16.86 32.13 -7.37
CA ARG A 1228 -17.22 31.31 -6.21
C ARG A 1228 -18.74 31.02 -6.18
N ASN A 1229 -19.57 32.05 -6.36
CA ASN A 1229 -21.03 31.86 -6.35
C ASN A 1229 -21.50 30.99 -7.52
N LEU A 1230 -20.91 31.15 -8.71
CA LEU A 1230 -21.17 30.29 -9.86
C LEU A 1230 -20.76 28.84 -9.59
N PHE A 1231 -19.61 28.62 -8.94
CA PHE A 1231 -19.17 27.28 -8.51
C PHE A 1231 -20.16 26.64 -7.54
N LEU A 1232 -20.63 27.38 -6.53
CA LEU A 1232 -21.66 26.90 -5.62
C LEU A 1232 -22.96 26.58 -6.35
N ALA A 1233 -23.43 27.46 -7.24
CA ALA A 1233 -24.63 27.22 -8.04
C ALA A 1233 -24.48 25.98 -8.92
N GLY A 1234 -23.31 25.79 -9.55
CA GLY A 1234 -22.99 24.59 -10.33
C GLY A 1234 -22.99 23.32 -9.48
N ALA A 1235 -22.43 23.35 -8.27
CA ALA A 1235 -22.44 22.20 -7.37
C ALA A 1235 -23.87 21.82 -6.94
N VAL A 1236 -24.71 22.81 -6.62
CA VAL A 1236 -26.13 22.59 -6.29
C VAL A 1236 -26.92 22.11 -7.50
N LEU A 1237 -26.68 22.67 -8.69
CA LEU A 1237 -27.33 22.23 -9.92
C LEU A 1237 -26.98 20.78 -10.23
N LEU A 1238 -25.71 20.39 -10.10
CA LEU A 1238 -25.30 19.00 -10.27
C LEU A 1238 -25.97 18.08 -9.24
N PHE A 1239 -26.14 18.52 -7.99
CA PHE A 1239 -26.90 17.77 -6.99
C PHE A 1239 -28.34 17.53 -7.45
N VAL A 1240 -29.01 18.56 -7.99
CA VAL A 1240 -30.38 18.42 -8.52
C VAL A 1240 -30.42 17.48 -9.72
N VAL A 1241 -29.45 17.57 -10.64
CA VAL A 1241 -29.34 16.70 -11.82
C VAL A 1241 -29.15 15.24 -11.42
N TYR A 1242 -28.29 14.98 -10.44
CA TYR A 1242 -27.99 13.62 -9.96
C TYR A 1242 -28.96 13.10 -8.91
N TYR A 1243 -29.81 13.96 -8.32
CA TYR A 1243 -30.76 13.60 -7.28
C TYR A 1243 -31.49 12.27 -7.53
N PRO A 1244 -31.99 11.96 -8.76
CA PRO A 1244 -32.65 10.69 -8.99
C PRO A 1244 -31.79 9.45 -8.70
N ALA A 1245 -30.52 9.49 -9.09
CA ALA A 1245 -29.57 8.40 -8.87
C ALA A 1245 -28.97 8.40 -7.45
N LEU A 1246 -29.17 9.46 -6.67
CA LEU A 1246 -28.73 9.54 -5.28
C LEU A 1246 -29.84 9.14 -4.30
N SER A 1247 -31.10 9.35 -4.67
CA SER A 1247 -32.27 9.14 -3.82
C SER A 1247 -33.08 7.90 -4.15
N GLY A 1248 -32.84 7.25 -5.29
CA GLY A 1248 -33.68 6.14 -5.80
C GLY A 1248 -34.94 6.61 -6.53
N MET A 1249 -35.05 7.91 -6.86
CA MET A 1249 -36.23 8.42 -7.58
C MET A 1249 -36.34 7.77 -8.95
N THR A 1250 -37.54 7.28 -9.28
CA THR A 1250 -37.81 6.62 -10.55
C THR A 1250 -37.81 7.63 -11.69
N VAL A 1251 -37.01 7.35 -12.73
CA VAL A 1251 -36.89 8.19 -13.94
C VAL A 1251 -36.85 7.32 -15.19
N LYS A 1252 -36.91 7.95 -16.37
CA LYS A 1252 -36.72 7.24 -17.64
C LYS A 1252 -35.30 6.73 -17.79
N SER A 1253 -35.12 5.50 -18.28
CA SER A 1253 -33.80 4.85 -18.37
C SER A 1253 -32.76 5.65 -19.16
N TRP A 1254 -33.18 6.32 -20.23
CA TRP A 1254 -32.28 7.16 -21.06
C TRP A 1254 -31.58 8.25 -20.26
N TYR A 1255 -32.23 8.79 -19.21
CA TYR A 1255 -31.65 9.84 -18.38
C TYR A 1255 -30.45 9.32 -17.59
N VAL A 1256 -30.56 8.13 -17.00
CA VAL A 1256 -29.45 7.50 -16.26
C VAL A 1256 -28.32 7.13 -17.23
N GLU A 1257 -28.66 6.50 -18.35
CA GLU A 1257 -27.69 5.95 -19.29
C GLU A 1257 -26.90 7.00 -20.09
N HIS A 1258 -27.54 8.12 -20.47
CA HIS A 1258 -26.95 9.09 -21.39
C HIS A 1258 -26.63 10.45 -20.74
N VAL A 1259 -27.28 10.82 -19.63
CA VAL A 1259 -27.05 12.11 -18.94
C VAL A 1259 -26.15 11.95 -17.71
N LEU A 1260 -26.40 10.94 -16.88
CA LEU A 1260 -25.69 10.74 -15.61
C LEU A 1260 -24.40 9.92 -15.77
N ARG A 1261 -24.33 9.00 -16.74
CA ARG A 1261 -23.16 8.14 -16.94
C ARG A 1261 -22.06 8.85 -17.75
N TRP A 1262 -21.21 9.61 -17.06
CA TRP A 1262 -20.12 10.36 -17.71
C TRP A 1262 -18.91 9.50 -18.09
N PHE A 1263 -18.67 8.39 -17.36
CA PHE A 1263 -17.59 7.45 -17.65
C PHE A 1263 -18.13 6.03 -17.84
N PRO A 1264 -17.50 5.21 -18.70
CA PRO A 1264 -17.88 3.81 -18.86
C PRO A 1264 -17.83 3.01 -17.55
N SER A 1265 -16.92 3.37 -16.64
CA SER A 1265 -16.75 2.73 -15.33
C SER A 1265 -17.82 3.11 -14.29
N TRP A 1266 -18.72 4.03 -14.60
CA TRP A 1266 -19.86 4.39 -13.75
C TRP A 1266 -21.01 3.44 -14.07
N LEU A 1267 -21.11 2.37 -13.27
CA LEU A 1267 -22.03 1.25 -13.46
C LEU A 1267 -23.21 1.44 -12.49
N PHE A 1268 -24.29 2.13 -12.92
CA PHE A 1268 -25.53 2.28 -12.14
C PHE A 1268 -26.75 2.61 -13.00
#